data_AF-A0A9P8ZRQ6-F1
#
_entry.id   AF-A0A9P8ZRQ6-F1
#
_cell.length_a   1.000
_cell.length_b   1.000
_cell.length_c   1.000
_cell.angle_alpha   90.00
_cell.angle_beta   90.00
_cell.angle_gamma   90.00
#
_symmetry.space_group_name_H-M   'P 1'
#
loop_
_entity.id
_entity.type
_entity.pdbx_description
1 polymer ?
#
loop_
_entity_poly.entity_id
_entity_poly.type
_entity_poly.pdbx_seq_one_letter_code
_entity_poly.pdbx_strand_id
1 'polypeptide(L)'
;MSTLFVNTSDPAASDPSHDLFARCKAVCVPLMAKTELQSSSTNEVVSLLDTLARELREVGPSAKPLKPSLVSYIFLPVSTILRRNALGVIPDRVLEGVLNVLGLLAESWWYNADAQTWEQLFTFVALVIAGMDVKGKGRGLDEHCQLAAAQALYAILGGQAIAEGESDEEHSTRLALFRPKALGSMVGRTLNVLLGLCDSANTDLQQAALRAALLLIRDFMEVDLAPSVMPGVVSVMVRCALGEDSKKGWANGESVAIALNVIAVTVTNAIGDTVCVEAGAIRRVNNLEDLVELASEVVQANDEQAQPNITRRTASWLRGTATQLHIALNSLTPLLAHNNAIALRALISLALQLSLHTKLTLPQSQPLLLSFVLALSQSEYESVSLQARSALLKIASTPTSLQHILELVQDALSSVPRHIRSQSDTKLSHRLRQIRSVCSLAPNLPPVSAGIAKLLGAHGGIEKWGISLLSTLNFLSPSERIGMVPDAVGLLQGSSDGERPFPHLPLQNPADKAVQELLEDTLRDLGRAGGVECLYSIEWLVGLGVAERSTRGTAGLWCGALIAQGLADSPKLSRGSLSKVAKTARWMAKAVAELWQTREGDDSPTAPASDTAINDDRSRIEFSSGLITVDTSAIFPTPISAESNGSALWSPTLQKVAALRVIASASSVLQTTFAPVLMHALYPMLHSLVSSSSSLILHETASATLDYVARSAGYATPRNMLMANFDYALSGSASRLLRSKLDIEAARVLKLLVRLVGADVVEQMGDVVAECFERLDEYHGYEILVERLVEVLAEVIQVVKEDAEAQHQEENDQPATQEPDGMNDIVQEATVNNLLRWLKSRHDKPMNDSIQLDDEHLPREAWGDQREDIAEGHHHEHTDDERAPPPPPKSPEQPEPTSTDKLVHLIVSRSIPFLTHSSSLIRARILGLMASATRFLGFGSNVKVSIGDVFHDNPGVRLLLPQIHRCWPFVLNRLGDSEPFVVAAAATFVAALAEGRGSGDFVKQRLWDDVWPRFKNMLDSLQRVERDSALTQRRAGVGLTMDSMAIYATSTKLHIAMLRTLAATVRIKSLGGTPDKEAWDVAHGFLRFLDAREEATVQAAACRLFVHLKQQNSDAIWLVLSSAVGHGIGGSHRPAEQLGLSSALRRPFDIEQNAVFILSS
;
A
#
# COMPACT_ATOMS: atom_id res chain seq x y z
N MET A 1 17.61 -44.90 16.72
CA MET A 1 19.05 -45.15 16.54
C MET A 1 19.49 -46.13 17.59
N SER A 2 20.36 -47.05 17.19
CA SER A 2 20.59 -48.35 17.78
C SER A 2 21.17 -48.32 19.19
N THR A 3 20.63 -49.22 20.00
CA THR A 3 21.18 -49.76 21.25
C THR A 3 22.60 -50.28 21.04
N LEU A 4 23.57 -49.72 21.77
CA LEU A 4 24.87 -50.32 22.02
C LEU A 4 25.00 -50.53 23.52
N PHE A 5 24.76 -51.78 23.93
CA PHE A 5 25.15 -52.32 25.22
C PHE A 5 26.68 -52.29 25.32
N VAL A 6 27.20 -51.54 26.28
CA VAL A 6 28.54 -51.75 26.82
C VAL A 6 28.37 -52.31 28.22
N ASN A 7 28.56 -53.62 28.32
CA ASN A 7 28.81 -54.34 29.57
C ASN A 7 30.23 -53.97 30.04
N THR A 8 30.33 -53.16 31.10
CA THR A 8 31.51 -53.14 31.97
C THR A 8 31.06 -53.58 33.36
N SER A 9 31.40 -54.82 33.66
CA SER A 9 31.32 -55.43 34.98
C SER A 9 32.50 -54.94 35.82
N ASP A 10 32.27 -53.92 36.64
CA ASP A 10 33.18 -53.56 37.74
C ASP A 10 32.59 -54.05 39.08
N PRO A 11 33.29 -54.90 39.84
CA PRO A 11 32.82 -55.44 41.11
C PRO A 11 33.25 -54.51 42.26
N ALA A 12 32.69 -53.30 42.35
CA ALA A 12 32.90 -52.40 43.49
C ALA A 12 31.83 -51.31 43.65
N ALA A 13 30.60 -51.53 43.19
CA ALA A 13 29.49 -50.64 43.55
C ALA A 13 29.03 -50.99 44.97
N SER A 14 29.52 -50.25 45.98
CA SER A 14 28.90 -50.24 47.30
C SER A 14 27.41 -49.95 47.12
N ASP A 15 26.59 -50.80 47.71
CA ASP A 15 25.13 -50.66 47.71
C ASP A 15 24.80 -49.23 48.20
N PRO A 16 24.24 -48.33 47.36
CA PRO A 16 24.10 -46.90 47.70
C PRO A 16 23.26 -46.68 48.97
N SER A 17 22.46 -47.67 49.34
CA SER A 17 21.68 -47.70 50.57
C SER A 17 22.53 -47.90 51.84
N HIS A 18 23.67 -48.59 51.75
CA HIS A 18 24.58 -48.86 52.87
C HIS A 18 25.47 -47.64 53.17
N ASP A 19 25.94 -46.95 52.14
CA ASP A 19 26.72 -45.72 52.28
C ASP A 19 25.87 -44.58 52.89
N LEU A 20 24.61 -44.47 52.48
CA LEU A 20 23.66 -43.53 53.09
C LEU A 20 23.39 -43.85 54.57
N PHE A 21 23.23 -45.14 54.92
CA PHE A 21 23.06 -45.54 56.32
C PHE A 21 24.27 -45.18 57.18
N ALA A 22 25.49 -45.35 56.66
CA ALA A 22 26.72 -44.99 57.38
C ALA A 22 26.82 -43.48 57.64
N ARG A 23 26.48 -42.65 56.65
CA ARG A 23 26.46 -41.17 56.79
C ARG A 23 25.39 -40.70 57.77
N CYS A 24 24.16 -41.22 57.65
CA CYS A 24 23.07 -40.89 58.59
C CYS A 24 23.38 -41.37 60.03
N LYS A 25 23.98 -42.55 60.20
CA LYS A 25 24.39 -43.07 61.51
C LYS A 25 25.40 -42.17 62.21
N ALA A 26 26.35 -41.59 61.48
CA ALA A 26 27.35 -40.67 62.04
C ALA A 26 26.72 -39.40 62.65
N VAL A 27 25.53 -39.00 62.17
CA VAL A 27 24.80 -37.82 62.65
C VAL A 27 23.71 -38.18 63.69
N CYS A 28 22.98 -39.27 63.50
CA CYS A 28 21.90 -39.70 64.38
C CYS A 28 22.38 -40.13 65.78
N VAL A 29 23.58 -40.71 65.90
CA VAL A 29 24.14 -41.14 67.20
C VAL A 29 24.49 -39.94 68.12
N PRO A 30 25.22 -38.91 67.65
CA PRO A 30 25.40 -37.66 68.40
C PRO A 30 24.08 -36.94 68.73
N LEU A 31 23.11 -36.98 67.81
CA LEU A 31 21.80 -36.35 67.99
C LEU A 31 20.99 -37.02 69.11
N MET A 32 21.00 -38.36 69.17
CA MET A 32 20.37 -39.15 70.25
C MET A 32 20.96 -38.86 71.65
N ALA A 33 22.25 -38.51 71.72
CA ALA A 33 22.91 -38.19 72.99
C ALA A 33 22.50 -36.81 73.55
N LYS A 34 21.97 -35.90 72.70
CA LYS A 34 21.68 -34.50 73.03
C LYS A 34 20.18 -34.14 72.87
N THR A 35 19.28 -35.07 73.21
CA THR A 35 17.82 -34.91 73.00
C THR A 35 17.12 -34.04 74.05
N GLU A 36 17.73 -33.82 75.22
CA GLU A 36 17.23 -32.85 76.23
C GLU A 36 17.87 -31.49 75.93
N LEU A 37 17.04 -30.50 75.58
CA LEU A 37 17.52 -29.20 75.12
C LEU A 37 18.03 -28.39 76.32
N GLN A 38 19.34 -28.22 76.39
CA GLN A 38 20.01 -27.28 77.30
C GLN A 38 20.50 -26.08 76.49
N SER A 39 20.62 -24.90 77.13
CA SER A 39 21.06 -23.67 76.44
C SER A 39 22.43 -23.79 75.77
N SER A 40 23.30 -24.68 76.26
CA SER A 40 24.62 -24.98 75.69
C SER A 40 24.59 -25.94 74.49
N SER A 41 23.66 -26.89 74.44
CA SER A 41 23.58 -27.93 73.38
C SER A 41 22.74 -27.51 72.18
N THR A 42 21.98 -26.41 72.29
CA THR A 42 21.02 -25.97 71.27
C THR A 42 21.67 -25.71 69.91
N ASN A 43 22.80 -24.99 69.86
CA ASN A 43 23.50 -24.68 68.59
C ASN A 43 24.11 -25.93 67.93
N GLU A 44 24.58 -26.87 68.73
CA GLU A 44 25.13 -28.13 68.22
C GLU A 44 24.01 -29.02 67.65
N VAL A 45 22.86 -29.11 68.33
CA VAL A 45 21.69 -29.83 67.83
C VAL A 45 21.20 -29.25 66.51
N VAL A 46 21.15 -27.92 66.36
CA VAL A 46 20.81 -27.27 65.08
C VAL A 46 21.79 -27.68 63.98
N SER A 47 23.11 -27.60 64.23
CA SER A 47 24.12 -27.99 63.23
C SER A 47 24.04 -29.47 62.81
N LEU A 48 23.68 -30.36 63.74
CA LEU A 48 23.48 -31.78 63.48
C LEU A 48 22.21 -32.03 62.65
N LEU A 49 21.11 -31.33 62.96
CA LEU A 49 19.88 -31.39 62.17
C LEU A 49 20.07 -30.84 60.75
N ASP A 50 20.81 -29.75 60.58
CA ASP A 50 21.14 -29.19 59.26
C ASP A 50 22.01 -30.13 58.44
N THR A 51 22.97 -30.79 59.08
CA THR A 51 23.83 -31.79 58.44
C THR A 51 23.01 -33.02 58.04
N LEU A 52 22.11 -33.48 58.91
CA LEU A 52 21.20 -34.58 58.60
C LEU A 52 20.26 -34.24 57.42
N ALA A 53 19.70 -33.03 57.40
CA ALA A 53 18.86 -32.56 56.30
C ALA A 53 19.65 -32.46 54.98
N ARG A 54 20.92 -32.05 55.02
CA ARG A 54 21.80 -32.00 53.84
C ARG A 54 22.07 -33.40 53.26
N GLU A 55 22.45 -34.35 54.11
CA GLU A 55 22.69 -35.75 53.72
C GLU A 55 21.44 -36.40 53.11
N LEU A 56 20.26 -36.05 53.61
CA LEU A 56 18.99 -36.53 53.06
C LEU A 56 18.61 -35.87 51.72
N ARG A 57 18.99 -34.62 51.48
CA ARG A 57 18.74 -33.92 50.19
C ARG A 57 19.69 -34.37 49.07
N GLU A 58 20.92 -34.78 49.40
CA GLU A 58 21.90 -35.30 48.43
C GLU A 58 21.52 -36.67 47.84
N VAL A 59 20.50 -37.33 48.40
CA VAL A 59 19.93 -38.56 47.84
C VAL A 59 19.13 -38.22 46.58
N GLY A 60 19.67 -38.59 45.41
CA GLY A 60 19.02 -38.40 44.12
C GLY A 60 17.64 -39.09 44.02
N PRO A 61 16.77 -38.64 43.09
CA PRO A 61 15.39 -39.12 42.96
C PRO A 61 15.30 -40.62 42.66
N SER A 62 16.30 -41.21 41.99
CA SER A 62 16.34 -42.65 41.67
C SER A 62 16.57 -43.57 42.88
N ALA A 63 16.92 -43.04 44.05
CA ALA A 63 17.13 -43.79 45.29
C ALA A 63 15.99 -43.64 46.31
N LYS A 64 14.92 -42.92 45.94
CA LYS A 64 13.65 -42.85 46.68
C LYS A 64 12.67 -43.86 46.06
N PRO A 65 11.83 -44.55 46.85
CA PRO A 65 11.61 -44.39 48.29
C PRO A 65 12.69 -45.04 49.18
N LEU A 66 13.00 -44.39 50.32
CA LEU A 66 13.94 -44.92 51.31
C LEU A 66 13.40 -46.22 51.95
N LYS A 67 14.31 -47.15 52.30
CA LYS A 67 13.96 -48.39 53.04
C LYS A 67 13.26 -48.03 54.37
N PRO A 68 12.12 -48.66 54.74
CA PRO A 68 11.36 -48.33 55.96
C PRO A 68 12.18 -48.39 57.26
N SER A 69 13.15 -49.30 57.33
CA SER A 69 14.06 -49.44 58.47
C SER A 69 14.99 -48.24 58.65
N LEU A 70 15.46 -47.64 57.55
CA LEU A 70 16.31 -46.44 57.57
C LEU A 70 15.49 -45.22 58.00
N VAL A 71 14.27 -45.07 57.48
CA VAL A 71 13.35 -43.99 57.84
C VAL A 71 13.02 -44.04 59.34
N SER A 72 12.74 -45.23 59.86
CA SER A 72 12.46 -45.44 61.29
C SER A 72 13.67 -45.13 62.17
N TYR A 73 14.88 -45.47 61.71
CA TYR A 73 16.13 -45.18 62.40
C TYR A 73 16.41 -43.67 62.50
N ILE A 74 16.18 -42.92 61.41
CA ILE A 74 16.40 -41.47 61.36
C ILE A 74 15.30 -40.72 62.14
N PHE A 75 14.07 -41.21 62.11
CA PHE A 75 12.97 -40.63 62.88
C PHE A 75 13.14 -40.80 64.40
N LEU A 76 13.82 -41.86 64.87
CA LEU A 76 14.00 -42.12 66.30
C LEU A 76 14.55 -40.90 67.08
N PRO A 77 15.71 -40.31 66.75
CA PRO A 77 16.21 -39.12 67.43
C PRO A 77 15.25 -37.93 67.36
N VAL A 78 14.64 -37.69 66.19
CA VAL A 78 13.67 -36.59 66.01
C VAL A 78 12.45 -36.78 66.91
N SER A 79 11.90 -37.99 66.98
CA SER A 79 10.77 -38.33 67.84
C SER A 79 11.10 -38.18 69.34
N THR A 80 12.33 -38.50 69.75
CA THR A 80 12.76 -38.33 71.14
C THR A 80 12.92 -36.87 71.54
N ILE A 81 13.37 -36.00 70.63
CA ILE A 81 13.41 -34.54 70.84
C ILE A 81 11.98 -34.00 71.06
N LEU A 82 11.02 -34.42 70.23
CA LEU A 82 9.63 -34.00 70.32
C LEU A 82 8.89 -34.54 71.57
N ARG A 83 9.25 -35.73 72.05
CA ARG A 83 8.63 -36.34 73.25
C ARG A 83 9.18 -35.78 74.55
N ARG A 84 10.47 -35.44 74.60
CA ARG A 84 11.16 -34.98 75.82
C ARG A 84 10.97 -33.50 76.12
N ASN A 85 10.59 -32.71 75.11
CA ASN A 85 10.45 -31.25 75.24
C ASN A 85 9.02 -30.84 74.88
N ALA A 86 8.41 -29.95 75.68
CA ALA A 86 7.10 -29.37 75.32
C ALA A 86 7.25 -28.42 74.11
N LEU A 87 6.27 -28.44 73.21
CA LEU A 87 6.28 -27.67 71.95
C LEU A 87 6.55 -26.16 72.15
N GLY A 88 5.95 -25.53 73.16
CA GLY A 88 6.22 -24.14 73.53
C GLY A 88 7.63 -23.82 74.06
N VAL A 89 8.44 -24.81 74.41
CA VAL A 89 9.79 -24.64 75.01
C VAL A 89 10.92 -24.85 73.98
N ILE A 90 10.62 -25.51 72.85
CA ILE A 90 11.61 -25.80 71.80
C ILE A 90 11.96 -24.50 71.06
N PRO A 91 13.24 -24.09 70.93
CA PRO A 91 13.64 -22.92 70.14
C PRO A 91 13.26 -23.05 68.66
N ASP A 92 12.85 -21.94 68.02
CA ASP A 92 12.35 -21.93 66.63
C ASP A 92 13.34 -22.55 65.62
N ARG A 93 14.65 -22.32 65.77
CA ARG A 93 15.68 -22.92 64.90
C ARG A 93 15.81 -24.43 65.05
N VAL A 94 15.58 -24.98 66.25
CA VAL A 94 15.58 -26.44 66.46
C VAL A 94 14.32 -27.04 65.85
N LEU A 95 13.18 -26.36 66.02
CA LEU A 95 11.92 -26.77 65.44
C LEU A 95 11.95 -26.73 63.90
N GLU A 96 12.55 -25.70 63.31
CA GLU A 96 12.83 -25.60 61.88
C GLU A 96 13.65 -26.79 61.37
N GLY A 97 14.78 -27.11 62.02
CA GLY A 97 15.61 -28.27 61.66
C GLY A 97 14.85 -29.61 61.77
N VAL A 98 14.01 -29.76 62.80
CA VAL A 98 13.14 -30.93 62.97
C VAL A 98 12.11 -31.04 61.84
N LEU A 99 11.44 -29.94 61.49
CA LEU A 99 10.44 -29.91 60.43
C LEU A 99 11.04 -30.18 59.05
N ASN A 100 12.24 -29.66 58.77
CA ASN A 100 12.98 -29.93 57.54
C ASN A 100 13.30 -31.43 57.38
N VAL A 101 13.78 -32.07 58.45
CA VAL A 101 14.03 -33.53 58.44
C VAL A 101 12.72 -34.30 58.32
N LEU A 102 11.65 -33.91 59.03
CA LEU A 102 10.34 -34.54 58.92
C LEU A 102 9.75 -34.44 57.50
N GLY A 103 9.89 -33.30 56.81
CA GLY A 103 9.45 -33.13 55.44
C GLY A 103 10.16 -34.10 54.48
N LEU A 104 11.48 -34.23 54.59
CA LEU A 104 12.29 -35.16 53.77
C LEU A 104 11.94 -36.63 54.05
N LEU A 105 11.64 -36.98 55.32
CA LEU A 105 11.16 -38.32 55.65
C LEU A 105 9.73 -38.55 55.15
N ALA A 106 8.87 -37.52 55.17
CA ALA A 106 7.49 -37.60 54.72
C ALA A 106 7.37 -38.00 53.24
N GLU A 107 8.32 -37.60 52.39
CA GLU A 107 8.43 -38.05 51.00
C GLU A 107 8.48 -39.57 50.88
N SER A 108 9.28 -40.22 51.74
CA SER A 108 9.39 -41.68 51.76
C SER A 108 8.23 -42.37 52.50
N TRP A 109 7.64 -41.69 53.48
CA TRP A 109 6.48 -42.18 54.22
C TRP A 109 5.20 -42.14 53.39
N TRP A 110 5.08 -41.27 52.39
CA TRP A 110 3.94 -41.26 51.48
C TRP A 110 3.64 -42.65 50.90
N TYR A 111 4.68 -43.44 50.60
CA TYR A 111 4.57 -44.80 50.05
C TYR A 111 4.36 -45.89 51.10
N ASN A 112 5.04 -45.77 52.25
CA ASN A 112 5.21 -46.88 53.19
C ASN A 112 4.42 -46.71 54.51
N ALA A 113 3.85 -45.54 54.78
CA ALA A 113 3.14 -45.28 56.04
C ALA A 113 1.74 -45.90 56.05
N ASP A 114 1.31 -46.31 57.24
CA ASP A 114 -0.06 -46.67 57.60
C ASP A 114 -0.89 -45.42 57.90
N ALA A 115 -2.22 -45.54 57.81
CA ALA A 115 -3.14 -44.42 57.98
C ALA A 115 -2.98 -43.71 59.34
N GLN A 116 -2.76 -44.46 60.42
CA GLN A 116 -2.64 -43.90 61.76
C GLN A 116 -1.35 -43.08 61.94
N THR A 117 -0.23 -43.55 61.42
CA THR A 117 1.03 -42.80 61.44
C THR A 117 0.93 -41.52 60.61
N TRP A 118 0.28 -41.58 59.44
CA TRP A 118 0.04 -40.40 58.62
C TRP A 118 -0.88 -39.37 59.32
N GLU A 119 -1.98 -39.81 59.93
CA GLU A 119 -2.90 -38.94 60.69
C GLU A 119 -2.16 -38.21 61.83
N GLN A 120 -1.29 -38.92 62.56
CA GLN A 120 -0.50 -38.34 63.64
C GLN A 120 0.51 -37.30 63.13
N LEU A 121 1.20 -37.58 62.03
CA LEU A 121 2.15 -36.66 61.40
C LEU A 121 1.45 -35.41 60.85
N PHE A 122 0.33 -35.59 60.14
CA PHE A 122 -0.47 -34.49 59.63
C PHE A 122 -1.00 -33.62 60.78
N THR A 123 -1.62 -34.23 61.80
CA THR A 123 -2.16 -33.50 62.95
C THR A 123 -1.07 -32.75 63.71
N PHE A 124 0.12 -33.36 63.86
CA PHE A 124 1.26 -32.72 64.49
C PHE A 124 1.71 -31.47 63.72
N VAL A 125 2.00 -31.59 62.42
CA VAL A 125 2.46 -30.45 61.61
C VAL A 125 1.37 -29.38 61.48
N ALA A 126 0.10 -29.78 61.36
CA ALA A 126 -1.04 -28.87 61.35
C ALA A 126 -1.18 -28.06 62.65
N LEU A 127 -0.95 -28.68 63.82
CA LEU A 127 -0.96 -28.01 65.12
C LEU A 127 0.22 -27.04 65.27
N VAL A 128 1.40 -27.43 64.79
CA VAL A 128 2.60 -26.59 64.79
C VAL A 128 2.37 -25.35 63.93
N ILE A 129 1.89 -25.50 62.70
CA ILE A 129 1.57 -24.37 61.81
C ILE A 129 0.53 -23.44 62.43
N ALA A 130 -0.49 -24.00 63.09
CA ALA A 130 -1.51 -23.22 63.81
C ALA A 130 -1.00 -22.52 65.08
N GLY A 131 0.26 -22.76 65.49
CA GLY A 131 0.87 -22.13 66.66
C GLY A 131 0.26 -22.56 68.00
N MET A 132 -0.42 -23.71 68.06
CA MET A 132 -1.15 -24.15 69.25
C MET A 132 -0.36 -25.17 70.07
N ASP A 133 -0.09 -24.86 71.34
CA ASP A 133 0.22 -25.87 72.35
C ASP A 133 -1.07 -26.60 72.78
N VAL A 134 -0.93 -27.80 73.36
CA VAL A 134 -2.01 -28.62 73.96
C VAL A 134 -2.89 -27.84 74.97
N LYS A 135 -2.47 -26.64 75.39
CA LYS A 135 -3.15 -25.72 76.33
C LYS A 135 -3.77 -24.45 75.69
N GLY A 136 -3.76 -24.30 74.37
CA GLY A 136 -4.53 -23.26 73.67
C GLY A 136 -4.00 -21.81 73.73
N LYS A 137 -2.77 -21.58 74.22
CA LYS A 137 -2.08 -20.28 74.05
C LYS A 137 -1.27 -20.31 72.75
N GLY A 138 -1.57 -19.37 71.85
CA GLY A 138 -0.87 -19.23 70.57
C GLY A 138 0.57 -18.75 70.75
N ARG A 139 1.53 -19.50 70.19
CA ARG A 139 2.94 -19.09 70.03
C ARG A 139 3.12 -18.57 68.60
N GLY A 140 3.64 -17.35 68.44
CA GLY A 140 4.07 -16.84 67.13
C GLY A 140 5.36 -17.54 66.71
N LEU A 141 5.35 -18.19 65.55
CA LEU A 141 6.53 -18.82 64.95
C LEU A 141 7.27 -17.82 64.05
N ASP A 142 8.60 -17.87 64.02
CA ASP A 142 9.40 -17.15 63.03
C ASP A 142 9.10 -17.58 61.58
N GLU A 143 9.31 -16.69 60.60
CA GLU A 143 9.00 -16.93 59.18
C GLU A 143 9.72 -18.16 58.62
N HIS A 144 10.97 -18.42 59.05
CA HIS A 144 11.73 -19.61 58.65
C HIS A 144 11.09 -20.91 59.15
N CYS A 145 10.58 -20.90 60.39
CA CYS A 145 9.89 -22.04 60.96
C CYS A 145 8.52 -22.27 60.30
N GLN A 146 7.81 -21.19 59.94
CA GLN A 146 6.55 -21.28 59.18
C GLN A 146 6.78 -21.88 57.79
N LEU A 147 7.90 -21.53 57.13
CA LEU A 147 8.28 -22.06 55.82
C LEU A 147 8.60 -23.56 55.91
N ALA A 148 9.44 -23.96 56.86
CA ALA A 148 9.76 -25.37 57.08
C ALA A 148 8.50 -26.20 57.40
N ALA A 149 7.57 -25.63 58.18
CA ALA A 149 6.31 -26.28 58.50
C ALA A 149 5.40 -26.43 57.27
N ALA A 150 5.25 -25.38 56.46
CA ALA A 150 4.45 -25.42 55.23
C ALA A 150 5.04 -26.41 54.19
N GLN A 151 6.37 -26.47 54.06
CA GLN A 151 7.05 -27.45 53.21
C GLN A 151 6.87 -28.88 53.72
N ALA A 152 7.00 -29.10 55.03
CA ALA A 152 6.74 -30.41 55.63
C ALA A 152 5.28 -30.84 55.40
N LEU A 153 4.33 -29.92 55.53
CA LEU A 153 2.92 -30.20 55.25
C LEU A 153 2.69 -30.55 53.77
N TYR A 154 3.30 -29.82 52.84
CA TYR A 154 3.26 -30.14 51.42
C TYR A 154 3.81 -31.54 51.11
N ALA A 155 4.92 -31.92 51.74
CA ALA A 155 5.51 -33.26 51.59
C ALA A 155 4.59 -34.37 52.17
N ILE A 156 3.99 -34.15 53.35
CA ILE A 156 3.03 -35.08 53.97
C ILE A 156 1.77 -35.29 53.12
N LEU A 157 1.33 -34.24 52.42
CA LEU A 157 0.18 -34.29 51.50
C LEU A 157 0.50 -34.96 50.15
N GLY A 158 1.72 -35.47 49.96
CA GLY A 158 2.13 -36.18 48.74
C GLY A 158 2.57 -35.26 47.60
N GLY A 159 2.94 -34.02 47.89
CA GLY A 159 3.26 -33.02 46.88
C GLY A 159 4.42 -33.38 45.95
N GLN A 160 5.48 -34.00 46.48
CA GLN A 160 6.63 -34.43 45.67
C GLN A 160 6.36 -35.67 44.82
N ALA A 161 5.51 -36.58 45.29
CA ALA A 161 5.06 -37.74 44.50
C ALA A 161 4.33 -37.30 43.22
N ILE A 162 3.53 -36.23 43.30
CA ILE A 162 2.86 -35.62 42.14
C ILE A 162 3.86 -34.92 41.22
N ALA A 163 4.89 -34.28 41.77
CA ALA A 163 5.91 -33.57 40.99
C ALA A 163 6.83 -34.53 40.20
N GLU A 164 7.02 -35.76 40.68
CA GLU A 164 7.85 -36.80 40.05
C GLU A 164 7.11 -37.58 38.93
N GLY A 165 5.84 -37.25 38.66
CA GLY A 165 5.10 -37.74 37.48
C GLY A 165 4.50 -39.15 37.63
N GLU A 166 4.10 -39.52 38.84
CA GLU A 166 3.52 -40.83 39.14
C GLU A 166 2.21 -41.14 38.41
N SER A 167 1.91 -42.43 38.32
CA SER A 167 0.64 -42.90 37.77
C SER A 167 -0.54 -42.47 38.65
N ASP A 168 -1.58 -41.91 38.04
CA ASP A 168 -2.79 -41.42 38.74
C ASP A 168 -3.46 -42.53 39.61
N GLU A 169 -3.26 -43.80 39.27
CA GLU A 169 -3.80 -44.96 39.99
C GLU A 169 -3.09 -45.22 41.34
N GLU A 170 -1.76 -45.14 41.39
CA GLU A 170 -1.00 -45.34 42.63
C GLU A 170 -1.21 -44.18 43.61
N HIS A 171 -1.28 -42.96 43.09
CA HIS A 171 -1.59 -41.78 43.90
C HIS A 171 -3.02 -41.85 44.47
N SER A 172 -4.01 -42.21 43.66
CA SER A 172 -5.41 -42.27 44.09
C SER A 172 -5.69 -43.39 45.11
N THR A 173 -5.03 -44.53 45.00
CA THR A 173 -5.14 -45.63 45.99
C THR A 173 -4.55 -45.24 47.36
N ARG A 174 -3.40 -44.55 47.39
CA ARG A 174 -2.82 -44.01 48.62
C ARG A 174 -3.68 -42.89 49.22
N LEU A 175 -4.23 -42.02 48.37
CA LEU A 175 -5.15 -40.97 48.80
C LEU A 175 -6.39 -41.53 49.51
N ALA A 176 -6.95 -42.63 48.98
CA ALA A 176 -8.12 -43.28 49.55
C ALA A 176 -7.85 -43.84 50.97
N LEU A 177 -6.62 -44.29 51.24
CA LEU A 177 -6.20 -44.74 52.56
C LEU A 177 -6.11 -43.60 53.59
N PHE A 178 -5.75 -42.40 53.14
CA PHE A 178 -5.50 -41.21 53.98
C PHE A 178 -6.67 -40.22 54.03
N ARG A 179 -7.87 -40.59 53.56
CA ARG A 179 -9.12 -39.82 53.75
C ARG A 179 -9.97 -40.35 54.92
N PRO A 180 -9.54 -40.26 56.19
CA PRO A 180 -10.41 -40.56 57.32
C PRO A 180 -11.40 -39.40 57.51
N LYS A 181 -12.69 -39.71 57.62
CA LYS A 181 -13.80 -38.76 57.85
C LYS A 181 -13.68 -37.94 59.15
N ALA A 182 -12.75 -38.28 60.04
CA ALA A 182 -12.60 -37.67 61.37
C ALA A 182 -11.78 -36.36 61.38
N LEU A 183 -11.06 -36.03 60.30
CA LEU A 183 -10.14 -34.88 60.27
C LEU A 183 -10.74 -33.56 59.73
N GLY A 184 -12.01 -33.53 59.33
CA GLY A 184 -12.62 -32.37 58.66
C GLY A 184 -12.45 -31.03 59.39
N SER A 185 -12.60 -31.02 60.73
CA SER A 185 -12.41 -29.80 61.54
C SER A 185 -10.95 -29.33 61.64
N MET A 186 -9.99 -30.24 61.46
CA MET A 186 -8.56 -29.92 61.46
C MET A 186 -8.13 -29.44 60.07
N VAL A 187 -8.66 -30.04 59.00
CA VAL A 187 -8.44 -29.59 57.62
C VAL A 187 -8.89 -28.14 57.45
N GLY A 188 -10.11 -27.80 57.87
CA GLY A 188 -10.62 -26.42 57.77
C GLY A 188 -9.80 -25.40 58.58
N ARG A 189 -9.36 -25.76 59.79
CA ARG A 189 -8.49 -24.90 60.61
C ARG A 189 -7.10 -24.71 59.99
N THR A 190 -6.49 -25.79 59.52
CA THR A 190 -5.16 -25.77 58.87
C THR A 190 -5.22 -24.90 57.61
N LEU A 191 -6.27 -25.04 56.82
CA LEU A 191 -6.48 -24.20 55.65
C LEU A 191 -6.57 -22.72 56.01
N ASN A 192 -7.32 -22.36 57.06
CA ASN A 192 -7.47 -20.96 57.46
C ASN A 192 -6.13 -20.32 57.86
N VAL A 193 -5.24 -21.09 58.50
CA VAL A 193 -3.88 -20.64 58.82
C VAL A 193 -3.03 -20.52 57.55
N LEU A 194 -3.07 -21.52 56.66
CA LEU A 194 -2.35 -21.46 55.38
C LEU A 194 -2.78 -20.26 54.53
N LEU A 195 -4.07 -19.94 54.48
CA LEU A 195 -4.58 -18.75 53.78
C LEU A 195 -3.99 -17.45 54.36
N GLY A 196 -3.78 -17.36 55.67
CA GLY A 196 -3.08 -16.23 56.28
C GLY A 196 -1.59 -16.15 55.89
N LEU A 197 -0.94 -17.29 55.67
CA LEU A 197 0.47 -17.36 55.22
C LEU A 197 0.64 -17.05 53.72
N CYS A 198 -0.41 -17.22 52.92
CA CYS A 198 -0.41 -16.86 51.50
C CYS A 198 -0.23 -15.35 51.26
N ASP A 199 -0.58 -14.51 52.23
CA ASP A 199 -0.38 -13.04 52.18
C ASP A 199 1.02 -12.60 52.67
N SER A 200 1.93 -13.54 52.96
CA SER A 200 3.27 -13.22 53.45
C SER A 200 4.15 -12.54 52.38
N ALA A 201 5.04 -11.64 52.83
CA ALA A 201 5.98 -10.93 51.96
C ALA A 201 7.12 -11.83 51.43
N ASN A 202 7.38 -12.94 52.11
CA ASN A 202 8.39 -13.91 51.70
C ASN A 202 7.81 -14.84 50.62
N THR A 203 8.37 -14.76 49.42
CA THR A 203 7.89 -15.53 48.25
C THR A 203 7.94 -17.03 48.46
N ASP A 204 8.94 -17.54 49.18
CA ASP A 204 9.14 -18.98 49.36
C ASP A 204 8.13 -19.55 50.35
N LEU A 205 7.81 -18.79 51.40
CA LEU A 205 6.76 -19.11 52.36
C LEU A 205 5.38 -19.07 51.69
N GLN A 206 5.11 -18.00 50.93
CA GLN A 206 3.88 -17.86 50.15
C GLN A 206 3.71 -19.05 49.19
N GLN A 207 4.73 -19.41 48.41
CA GLN A 207 4.65 -20.53 47.48
C GLN A 207 4.42 -21.87 48.19
N ALA A 208 5.13 -22.14 49.29
CA ALA A 208 4.94 -23.36 50.07
C ALA A 208 3.52 -23.45 50.66
N ALA A 209 2.99 -22.34 51.19
CA ALA A 209 1.64 -22.25 51.72
C ALA A 209 0.58 -22.46 50.61
N LEU A 210 0.76 -21.83 49.45
CA LEU A 210 -0.13 -21.99 48.29
C LEU A 210 -0.15 -23.43 47.77
N ARG A 211 1.02 -24.07 47.64
CA ARG A 211 1.12 -25.48 47.21
C ARG A 211 0.47 -26.43 48.21
N ALA A 212 0.68 -26.22 49.50
CA ALA A 212 0.04 -27.02 50.55
C ALA A 212 -1.49 -26.81 50.57
N ALA A 213 -1.96 -25.56 50.45
CA ALA A 213 -3.39 -25.24 50.40
C ALA A 213 -4.08 -25.87 49.18
N LEU A 214 -3.42 -25.88 48.01
CA LEU A 214 -3.94 -26.52 46.80
C LEU A 214 -4.20 -28.01 47.01
N LEU A 215 -3.22 -28.77 47.53
CA LEU A 215 -3.38 -30.21 47.79
C LEU A 215 -4.44 -30.48 48.85
N LEU A 216 -4.45 -29.66 49.91
CA LEU A 216 -5.43 -29.78 50.99
C LEU A 216 -6.87 -29.61 50.47
N ILE A 217 -7.11 -28.63 49.59
CA ILE A 217 -8.42 -28.39 48.98
C ILE A 217 -8.78 -29.44 47.92
N ARG A 218 -7.83 -29.80 47.05
CA ARG A 218 -8.06 -30.73 45.94
C ARG A 218 -8.35 -32.14 46.43
N ASP A 219 -7.57 -32.60 47.40
CA ASP A 219 -7.48 -34.02 47.70
C ASP A 219 -8.12 -34.42 49.04
N PHE A 220 -8.09 -33.54 50.05
CA PHE A 220 -8.48 -33.89 51.43
C PHE A 220 -9.74 -33.17 51.95
N MET A 221 -10.20 -32.11 51.27
CA MET A 221 -11.41 -31.39 51.66
C MET A 221 -12.68 -32.16 51.28
N GLU A 222 -13.64 -32.25 52.20
CA GLU A 222 -14.97 -32.81 51.91
C GLU A 222 -15.75 -31.88 50.98
N VAL A 223 -16.46 -32.47 50.01
CA VAL A 223 -17.21 -31.72 48.99
C VAL A 223 -18.21 -30.76 49.65
N ASP A 224 -18.87 -31.14 50.74
CA ASP A 224 -19.88 -30.31 51.43
C ASP A 224 -19.32 -29.11 52.21
N LEU A 225 -18.02 -29.09 52.50
CA LEU A 225 -17.34 -27.96 53.12
C LEU A 225 -16.86 -26.93 52.10
N ALA A 226 -16.76 -27.30 50.81
CA ALA A 226 -16.27 -26.39 49.78
C ALA A 226 -17.10 -25.09 49.64
N PRO A 227 -18.46 -25.11 49.70
CA PRO A 227 -19.27 -23.90 49.61
C PRO A 227 -19.03 -22.88 50.73
N SER A 228 -18.72 -23.32 51.95
CA SER A 228 -18.54 -22.42 53.10
C SER A 228 -17.18 -21.74 53.10
N VAL A 229 -16.16 -22.42 52.59
CA VAL A 229 -14.78 -21.95 52.58
C VAL A 229 -14.43 -21.17 51.30
N MET A 230 -15.12 -21.44 50.19
CA MET A 230 -14.82 -20.86 48.87
C MET A 230 -14.73 -19.32 48.86
N PRO A 231 -15.65 -18.54 49.45
CA PRO A 231 -15.56 -17.08 49.40
C PRO A 231 -14.26 -16.53 50.03
N GLY A 232 -13.82 -17.13 51.13
CA GLY A 232 -12.58 -16.77 51.81
C GLY A 232 -11.35 -17.14 50.97
N VAL A 233 -11.32 -18.35 50.43
CA VAL A 233 -10.23 -18.82 49.56
C VAL A 233 -10.10 -17.95 48.31
N VAL A 234 -11.20 -17.71 47.59
CA VAL A 234 -11.18 -16.91 46.36
C VAL A 234 -10.71 -15.48 46.63
N SER A 235 -11.17 -14.86 47.73
CA SER A 235 -10.72 -13.52 48.11
C SER A 235 -9.20 -13.44 48.35
N VAL A 236 -8.63 -14.38 49.11
CA VAL A 236 -7.18 -14.44 49.36
C VAL A 236 -6.41 -14.73 48.07
N MET A 237 -6.86 -15.69 47.26
CA MET A 237 -6.16 -16.06 46.01
C MET A 237 -6.18 -14.92 44.97
N VAL A 238 -7.27 -14.15 44.88
CA VAL A 238 -7.33 -12.98 43.99
C VAL A 238 -6.33 -11.92 44.43
N ARG A 239 -6.20 -11.63 45.74
CA ARG A 239 -5.18 -10.72 46.28
C ARG A 239 -3.76 -11.21 46.01
N CYS A 240 -3.50 -12.51 46.23
CA CYS A 240 -2.21 -13.14 45.92
C CYS A 240 -1.87 -13.05 44.42
N ALA A 241 -2.86 -13.25 43.55
CA ALA A 241 -2.66 -13.22 42.10
C ALA A 241 -2.39 -11.79 41.58
N LEU A 242 -3.07 -10.78 42.12
CA LEU A 242 -2.88 -9.37 41.74
C LEU A 242 -1.67 -8.73 42.43
N GLY A 243 -1.22 -9.26 43.56
CA GLY A 243 -0.08 -8.74 44.30
C GLY A 243 -0.33 -7.39 44.96
N GLU A 244 -1.54 -7.15 45.48
CA GLU A 244 -1.98 -5.85 46.03
C GLU A 244 -1.05 -5.29 47.13
N ASP A 245 -0.35 -6.16 47.87
CA ASP A 245 0.59 -5.78 48.94
C ASP A 245 2.06 -5.68 48.49
N SER A 246 2.36 -5.98 47.23
CA SER A 246 3.73 -5.97 46.69
C SER A 246 4.13 -4.60 46.14
N LYS A 247 5.19 -4.00 46.71
CA LYS A 247 5.80 -2.75 46.20
C LYS A 247 6.34 -2.84 44.76
N LYS A 248 6.40 -4.04 44.17
CA LYS A 248 7.00 -4.34 42.85
C LYS A 248 5.99 -4.42 41.68
N GLY A 249 4.73 -4.04 41.89
CA GLY A 249 3.73 -3.91 40.82
C GLY A 249 3.04 -5.21 40.40
N TRP A 250 3.78 -6.30 40.17
CA TRP A 250 3.22 -7.62 39.84
C TRP A 250 3.71 -8.71 40.81
N ALA A 251 2.87 -9.71 41.07
CA ALA A 251 3.23 -10.91 41.81
C ALA A 251 4.14 -11.84 40.99
N ASN A 252 4.84 -12.76 41.65
CA ASN A 252 5.65 -13.77 40.97
C ASN A 252 4.73 -14.70 40.15
N GLY A 253 5.05 -14.94 38.87
CA GLY A 253 4.21 -15.72 37.98
C GLY A 253 3.97 -17.17 38.41
N GLU A 254 4.87 -17.77 39.19
CA GLU A 254 4.62 -19.09 39.81
C GLU A 254 3.58 -19.03 40.93
N SER A 255 3.64 -18.01 41.79
CA SER A 255 2.65 -17.77 42.85
C SER A 255 1.27 -17.52 42.24
N VAL A 256 1.21 -16.72 41.16
CA VAL A 256 -0.02 -16.47 40.40
C VAL A 256 -0.56 -17.78 39.82
N ALA A 257 0.29 -18.62 39.23
CA ALA A 257 -0.15 -19.87 38.64
C ALA A 257 -0.78 -20.84 39.66
N ILE A 258 -0.18 -20.95 40.85
CA ILE A 258 -0.72 -21.79 41.91
C ILE A 258 -2.02 -21.18 42.45
N ALA A 259 -2.07 -19.87 42.71
CA ALA A 259 -3.28 -19.20 43.21
C ALA A 259 -4.48 -19.34 42.26
N LEU A 260 -4.27 -19.18 40.94
CA LEU A 260 -5.31 -19.40 39.94
C LEU A 260 -5.76 -20.86 39.89
N ASN A 261 -4.85 -21.82 40.07
CA ASN A 261 -5.23 -23.24 40.15
C ASN A 261 -6.08 -23.52 41.40
N VAL A 262 -5.74 -22.92 42.54
CA VAL A 262 -6.55 -23.03 43.77
C VAL A 262 -7.96 -22.48 43.53
N ILE A 263 -8.10 -21.33 42.88
CA ILE A 263 -9.43 -20.78 42.52
C ILE A 263 -10.19 -21.78 41.65
N ALA A 264 -9.57 -22.31 40.59
CA ALA A 264 -10.23 -23.21 39.65
C ALA A 264 -10.74 -24.49 40.34
N VAL A 265 -9.92 -25.13 41.18
CA VAL A 265 -10.32 -26.32 41.94
C VAL A 265 -11.41 -25.99 42.97
N THR A 266 -11.24 -24.92 43.76
CA THR A 266 -12.18 -24.57 44.83
C THR A 266 -13.56 -24.23 44.26
N VAL A 267 -13.60 -23.45 43.18
CA VAL A 267 -14.85 -23.06 42.51
C VAL A 267 -15.53 -24.29 41.89
N THR A 268 -14.76 -25.17 41.22
CA THR A 268 -15.32 -26.40 40.62
C THR A 268 -15.91 -27.34 41.68
N ASN A 269 -15.26 -27.49 42.84
CA ASN A 269 -15.75 -28.32 43.93
C ASN A 269 -16.96 -27.69 44.67
N ALA A 270 -17.02 -26.36 44.74
CA ALA A 270 -18.10 -25.66 45.43
C ALA A 270 -19.38 -25.55 44.58
N ILE A 271 -19.23 -25.10 43.34
CA ILE A 271 -20.34 -24.70 42.44
C ILE A 271 -20.24 -25.30 41.04
N GLY A 272 -19.53 -26.42 40.85
CA GLY A 272 -19.52 -27.13 39.57
C GLY A 272 -20.91 -27.64 39.18
N ASP A 273 -21.18 -27.71 37.87
CA ASP A 273 -22.48 -28.12 37.33
C ASP A 273 -22.88 -29.54 37.78
N THR A 274 -21.92 -30.46 37.97
CA THR A 274 -22.19 -31.81 38.48
C THR A 274 -22.61 -31.78 39.94
N VAL A 275 -21.86 -31.06 40.78
CA VAL A 275 -22.07 -30.97 42.23
C VAL A 275 -23.38 -30.26 42.56
N CYS A 276 -23.70 -29.18 41.84
CA CYS A 276 -24.94 -28.44 42.03
C CYS A 276 -26.19 -29.22 41.56
N VAL A 277 -26.03 -30.12 40.57
CA VAL A 277 -27.11 -31.00 40.12
C VAL A 277 -27.37 -32.11 41.13
N GLU A 278 -26.31 -32.75 41.65
CA GLU A 278 -26.41 -33.76 42.71
C GLU A 278 -27.03 -33.20 43.99
N ALA A 279 -26.69 -31.95 44.34
CA ALA A 279 -27.27 -31.27 45.49
C ALA A 279 -28.70 -30.72 45.27
N GLY A 280 -29.27 -30.86 44.06
CA GLY A 280 -30.61 -30.36 43.72
C GLY A 280 -30.72 -28.84 43.61
N ALA A 281 -29.60 -28.11 43.59
CA ALA A 281 -29.57 -26.65 43.44
C ALA A 281 -29.95 -26.19 42.01
N ILE A 282 -29.67 -27.05 41.02
CA ILE A 282 -29.97 -26.85 39.60
C ILE A 282 -30.50 -28.17 39.03
N ARG A 283 -31.60 -28.14 38.29
CA ARG A 283 -32.08 -29.32 37.55
C ARG A 283 -31.60 -29.26 36.10
N ARG A 284 -31.03 -30.36 35.59
CA ARG A 284 -30.72 -30.48 34.16
C ARG A 284 -32.02 -30.75 33.42
N VAL A 285 -32.48 -29.78 32.64
CA VAL A 285 -33.65 -29.94 31.78
C VAL A 285 -33.21 -30.70 30.54
N ASN A 286 -33.55 -31.98 30.46
CA ASN A 286 -33.24 -32.81 29.30
C ASN A 286 -34.51 -33.18 28.52
N ASN A 287 -35.68 -33.21 29.17
CA ASN A 287 -36.97 -33.60 28.58
C ASN A 287 -38.07 -32.54 28.75
N LEU A 288 -39.12 -32.61 27.91
CA LEU A 288 -40.29 -31.72 27.97
C LEU A 288 -41.11 -31.87 29.27
N GLU A 289 -41.05 -33.03 29.94
CA GLU A 289 -41.68 -33.27 31.24
C GLU A 289 -40.94 -32.53 32.38
N ASP A 290 -39.61 -32.41 32.31
CA ASP A 290 -38.80 -31.65 33.28
C ASP A 290 -39.17 -30.14 33.28
N LEU A 291 -39.62 -29.60 32.14
CA LEU A 291 -40.10 -28.22 32.00
C LEU A 291 -41.46 -28.01 32.68
N VAL A 292 -42.31 -29.03 32.70
CA VAL A 292 -43.63 -28.97 33.35
C VAL A 292 -43.48 -29.06 34.88
N GLU A 293 -42.55 -29.87 35.38
CA GLU A 293 -42.21 -29.92 36.80
C GLU A 293 -41.55 -28.63 37.29
N LEU A 294 -40.68 -28.00 36.48
CA LEU A 294 -40.10 -26.67 36.75
C LEU A 294 -41.14 -25.55 36.86
N ALA A 295 -42.28 -25.68 36.16
CA ALA A 295 -43.40 -24.75 36.27
C ALA A 295 -44.34 -25.05 37.45
N SER A 296 -44.29 -26.27 37.99
CA SER A 296 -45.25 -26.76 39.00
C SER A 296 -44.76 -26.58 40.45
N GLU A 297 -43.45 -26.49 40.70
CA GLU A 297 -42.89 -26.35 42.04
C GLU A 297 -42.54 -24.90 42.40
N VAL A 298 -43.59 -24.10 42.70
CA VAL A 298 -43.47 -22.85 43.47
C VAL A 298 -43.72 -23.12 44.98
N VAL A 299 -43.82 -24.38 45.40
CA VAL A 299 -44.33 -24.75 46.72
C VAL A 299 -43.39 -25.71 47.46
N GLN A 300 -42.90 -25.22 48.61
CA GLN A 300 -42.30 -25.92 49.77
C GLN A 300 -40.86 -26.43 49.69
N ALA A 301 -39.92 -25.58 50.14
CA ALA A 301 -38.71 -26.05 50.80
C ALA A 301 -39.03 -26.31 52.28
N ASN A 302 -39.10 -27.57 52.69
CA ASN A 302 -39.15 -27.94 54.11
C ASN A 302 -37.79 -27.66 54.76
N ASP A 303 -37.76 -26.69 55.66
CA ASP A 303 -36.65 -26.40 56.58
C ASP A 303 -36.54 -27.52 57.64
N GLU A 304 -35.92 -28.65 57.29
CA GLU A 304 -35.47 -29.63 58.28
C GLU A 304 -33.96 -29.45 58.59
N GLN A 305 -33.73 -28.95 59.81
CA GLN A 305 -32.52 -28.98 60.65
C GLN A 305 -31.18 -28.65 59.93
N ALA A 306 -30.84 -27.37 59.92
CA ALA A 306 -29.50 -26.90 59.53
C ALA A 306 -28.45 -27.36 60.56
N GLN A 307 -27.42 -28.09 60.10
CA GLN A 307 -26.23 -28.30 60.91
C GLN A 307 -25.47 -26.96 61.03
N PRO A 308 -25.06 -26.54 62.23
CA PRO A 308 -24.29 -25.32 62.38
C PRO A 308 -22.93 -25.49 61.69
N ASN A 309 -22.58 -24.57 60.79
CA ASN A 309 -21.30 -24.45 60.06
C ASN A 309 -21.21 -25.07 58.64
N ILE A 310 -22.28 -25.64 58.09
CA ILE A 310 -22.29 -26.14 56.70
C ILE A 310 -23.31 -25.35 55.87
N THR A 311 -22.83 -24.65 54.84
CA THR A 311 -23.68 -23.92 53.88
C THR A 311 -24.29 -24.89 52.87
N ARG A 312 -25.62 -25.05 52.90
CA ARG A 312 -26.35 -25.86 51.90
C ARG A 312 -26.39 -25.14 50.54
N ARG A 313 -26.21 -25.91 49.47
CA ARG A 313 -26.30 -25.42 48.07
C ARG A 313 -27.77 -25.23 47.68
N THR A 314 -28.34 -24.07 47.99
CA THR A 314 -29.69 -23.69 47.53
C THR A 314 -29.63 -22.82 46.27
N ALA A 315 -30.71 -22.79 45.49
CA ALA A 315 -30.78 -21.95 44.28
C ALA A 315 -30.61 -20.44 44.58
N SER A 316 -31.10 -19.97 45.72
CA SER A 316 -30.93 -18.57 46.16
C SER A 316 -29.49 -18.25 46.55
N TRP A 317 -28.83 -19.14 47.30
CA TRP A 317 -27.42 -19.02 47.65
C TRP A 317 -26.53 -19.04 46.40
N LEU A 318 -26.81 -19.93 45.46
CA LEU A 318 -26.06 -20.04 44.20
C LEU A 318 -26.14 -18.74 43.38
N ARG A 319 -27.34 -18.14 43.26
CA ARG A 319 -27.53 -16.89 42.51
C ARG A 319 -26.73 -15.72 43.12
N GLY A 320 -26.78 -15.57 44.45
CA GLY A 320 -26.02 -14.51 45.14
C GLY A 320 -24.50 -14.74 45.12
N THR A 321 -24.08 -16.00 45.19
CA THR A 321 -22.65 -16.35 45.17
C THR A 321 -22.06 -16.22 43.77
N ALA A 322 -22.82 -16.58 42.72
CA ALA A 322 -22.39 -16.45 41.33
C ALA A 322 -22.12 -15.00 40.91
N THR A 323 -22.88 -14.02 41.41
CA THR A 323 -22.64 -12.59 41.13
C THR A 323 -21.39 -12.07 41.81
N GLN A 324 -21.16 -12.44 43.08
CA GLN A 324 -19.93 -12.09 43.79
C GLN A 324 -18.70 -12.72 43.13
N LEU A 325 -18.81 -13.98 42.71
CA LEU A 325 -17.73 -14.66 42.00
C LEU A 325 -17.47 -14.02 40.62
N HIS A 326 -18.51 -13.56 39.92
CA HIS A 326 -18.33 -12.81 38.68
C HIS A 326 -17.50 -11.54 38.90
N ILE A 327 -17.79 -10.78 39.96
CA ILE A 327 -17.02 -9.57 40.32
C ILE A 327 -15.56 -9.95 40.62
N ALA A 328 -15.34 -11.01 41.40
CA ALA A 328 -13.99 -11.49 41.74
C ALA A 328 -13.21 -12.04 40.52
N LEU A 329 -13.87 -12.67 39.56
CA LEU A 329 -13.23 -13.10 38.31
C LEU A 329 -12.91 -11.90 37.41
N ASN A 330 -13.77 -10.87 37.40
CA ASN A 330 -13.56 -9.68 36.60
C ASN A 330 -12.38 -8.84 37.11
N SER A 331 -12.09 -8.85 38.42
CA SER A 331 -10.90 -8.18 38.96
C SER A 331 -9.60 -8.81 38.49
N LEU A 332 -9.59 -10.04 37.95
CA LEU A 332 -8.42 -10.69 37.37
C LEU A 332 -8.07 -10.18 35.95
N THR A 333 -8.91 -9.35 35.33
CA THR A 333 -8.67 -8.80 33.98
C THR A 333 -7.28 -8.16 33.77
N PRO A 334 -6.68 -7.44 34.74
CA PRO A 334 -5.32 -6.89 34.60
C PRO A 334 -4.27 -7.95 34.27
N LEU A 335 -4.43 -9.20 34.72
CA LEU A 335 -3.47 -10.28 34.48
C LEU A 335 -3.23 -10.57 32.98
N LEU A 336 -4.10 -10.12 32.08
CA LEU A 336 -3.88 -10.21 30.63
C LEU A 336 -2.63 -9.45 30.17
N ALA A 337 -2.19 -8.44 30.92
CA ALA A 337 -0.98 -7.65 30.65
C ALA A 337 0.27 -8.18 31.38
N HIS A 338 0.19 -9.35 32.00
CA HIS A 338 1.29 -9.90 32.80
C HIS A 338 2.47 -10.36 31.93
N ASN A 339 3.71 -9.98 32.29
CA ASN A 339 4.89 -10.25 31.47
C ASN A 339 5.35 -11.71 31.49
N ASN A 340 4.99 -12.50 32.51
CA ASN A 340 5.39 -13.91 32.61
C ASN A 340 4.38 -14.85 31.92
N ALA A 341 4.86 -15.65 30.96
CA ALA A 341 4.08 -16.66 30.25
C ALA A 341 3.45 -17.72 31.19
N ILE A 342 4.08 -18.07 32.31
CA ILE A 342 3.55 -19.08 33.26
C ILE A 342 2.22 -18.61 33.87
N ALA A 343 2.14 -17.33 34.26
CA ALA A 343 0.92 -16.73 34.81
C ALA A 343 -0.21 -16.69 33.76
N LEU A 344 0.11 -16.31 32.52
CA LEU A 344 -0.86 -16.26 31.42
C LEU A 344 -1.40 -17.66 31.08
N ARG A 345 -0.53 -18.69 31.07
CA ARG A 345 -0.94 -20.08 30.87
C ARG A 345 -1.85 -20.58 31.97
N ALA A 346 -1.60 -20.18 33.22
CA ALA A 346 -2.47 -20.52 34.33
C ALA A 346 -3.84 -19.82 34.25
N LEU A 347 -3.88 -18.57 33.78
CA LEU A 347 -5.15 -17.87 33.52
C LEU A 347 -5.98 -18.58 32.44
N ILE A 348 -5.32 -19.07 31.37
CA ILE A 348 -5.98 -19.90 30.35
C ILE A 348 -6.52 -21.20 30.97
N SER A 349 -5.73 -21.88 31.79
CA SER A 349 -6.15 -23.12 32.46
C SER A 349 -7.36 -22.89 33.39
N LEU A 350 -7.35 -21.82 34.17
CA LEU A 350 -8.48 -21.42 35.02
C LEU A 350 -9.73 -21.16 34.18
N ALA A 351 -9.61 -20.33 33.13
CA ALA A 351 -10.74 -20.01 32.26
C ALA A 351 -11.28 -21.27 31.57
N LEU A 352 -10.41 -22.17 31.10
CA LEU A 352 -10.80 -23.44 30.49
C LEU A 352 -11.55 -24.34 31.48
N GLN A 353 -11.01 -24.57 32.68
CA GLN A 353 -11.65 -25.44 33.68
C GLN A 353 -13.02 -24.89 34.08
N LEU A 354 -13.10 -23.60 34.42
CA LEU A 354 -14.37 -22.99 34.78
C LEU A 354 -15.38 -23.02 33.62
N SER A 355 -14.96 -22.71 32.39
CA SER A 355 -15.86 -22.78 31.23
C SER A 355 -16.36 -24.19 30.91
N LEU A 356 -15.61 -25.24 31.26
CA LEU A 356 -16.04 -26.62 31.05
C LEU A 356 -16.95 -27.13 32.16
N HIS A 357 -16.70 -26.76 33.42
CA HIS A 357 -17.40 -27.30 34.58
C HIS A 357 -18.54 -26.42 35.13
N THR A 358 -18.67 -25.15 34.70
CA THR A 358 -19.64 -24.18 35.27
C THR A 358 -20.55 -23.52 34.23
N LYS A 359 -21.01 -24.28 33.24
CA LYS A 359 -21.85 -23.76 32.14
C LYS A 359 -23.26 -23.38 32.59
N LEU A 360 -23.85 -24.19 33.47
CA LEU A 360 -25.21 -23.98 33.99
C LEU A 360 -25.20 -23.08 35.24
N THR A 361 -24.15 -23.19 36.05
CA THR A 361 -23.99 -22.51 37.34
C THR A 361 -23.50 -21.07 37.19
N LEU A 362 -22.66 -20.77 36.20
CA LEU A 362 -22.05 -19.44 35.97
C LEU A 362 -22.28 -18.89 34.54
N PRO A 363 -23.54 -18.81 34.04
CA PRO A 363 -23.79 -18.36 32.67
C PRO A 363 -23.29 -16.93 32.40
N GLN A 364 -23.41 -16.02 33.37
CA GLN A 364 -22.96 -14.62 33.25
C GLN A 364 -21.43 -14.46 33.16
N SER A 365 -20.66 -15.41 33.70
CA SER A 365 -19.20 -15.36 33.68
C SER A 365 -18.60 -16.03 32.44
N GLN A 366 -19.38 -16.82 31.69
CA GLN A 366 -18.89 -17.47 30.48
C GLN A 366 -18.34 -16.49 29.43
N PRO A 367 -19.00 -15.36 29.11
CA PRO A 367 -18.45 -14.37 28.18
C PRO A 367 -17.13 -13.75 28.66
N LEU A 368 -17.03 -13.48 29.97
CA LEU A 368 -15.83 -12.93 30.59
C LEU A 368 -14.65 -13.90 30.49
N LEU A 369 -14.85 -15.16 30.89
CA LEU A 369 -13.80 -16.20 30.82
C LEU A 369 -13.33 -16.44 29.38
N LEU A 370 -14.29 -16.48 28.44
CA LEU A 370 -14.00 -16.61 27.03
C LEU A 370 -13.20 -15.42 26.50
N SER A 371 -13.50 -14.20 26.95
CA SER A 371 -12.74 -12.99 26.58
C SER A 371 -11.27 -13.06 27.00
N PHE A 372 -10.95 -13.68 28.14
CA PHE A 372 -9.57 -13.89 28.59
C PHE A 372 -8.81 -14.81 27.63
N VAL A 373 -9.40 -15.95 27.27
CA VAL A 373 -8.75 -16.91 26.36
C VAL A 373 -8.61 -16.34 24.94
N LEU A 374 -9.62 -15.59 24.46
CA LEU A 374 -9.56 -14.91 23.16
C LEU A 374 -8.45 -13.85 23.12
N ALA A 375 -8.33 -13.01 24.15
CA ALA A 375 -7.27 -12.02 24.24
C ALA A 375 -5.86 -12.67 24.23
N LEU A 376 -5.69 -13.80 24.93
CA LEU A 376 -4.41 -14.51 25.01
C LEU A 376 -4.08 -15.35 23.77
N SER A 377 -5.04 -15.62 22.90
CA SER A 377 -4.80 -16.35 21.63
C SER A 377 -3.93 -15.57 20.63
N GLN A 378 -3.76 -14.26 20.85
CA GLN A 378 -2.94 -13.35 20.06
C GLN A 378 -1.75 -12.79 20.84
N SER A 379 -1.35 -13.44 21.93
CA SER A 379 -0.16 -13.06 22.68
C SER A 379 1.11 -13.21 21.85
N GLU A 380 2.12 -12.38 22.11
CA GLU A 380 3.46 -12.48 21.50
C GLU A 380 4.17 -13.80 21.86
N TYR A 381 3.83 -14.40 23.01
CA TYR A 381 4.37 -15.68 23.45
C TYR A 381 3.68 -16.85 22.73
N GLU A 382 4.44 -17.56 21.88
CA GLU A 382 3.90 -18.70 21.11
C GLU A 382 3.37 -19.84 22.00
N SER A 383 4.00 -20.12 23.14
CA SER A 383 3.51 -21.15 24.08
C SER A 383 2.12 -20.80 24.66
N VAL A 384 1.83 -19.51 24.82
CA VAL A 384 0.56 -19.02 25.37
C VAL A 384 -0.50 -19.02 24.27
N SER A 385 -0.17 -18.55 23.07
CA SER A 385 -1.07 -18.49 21.92
C SER A 385 -1.57 -19.89 21.52
N LEU A 386 -0.66 -20.88 21.46
CA LEU A 386 -0.98 -22.28 21.16
C LEU A 386 -1.90 -22.90 22.21
N GLN A 387 -1.59 -22.69 23.51
CA GLN A 387 -2.42 -23.20 24.59
C GLN A 387 -3.81 -22.55 24.57
N ALA A 388 -3.91 -21.24 24.38
CA ALA A 388 -5.18 -20.51 24.28
C ALA A 388 -6.02 -21.02 23.10
N ARG A 389 -5.42 -21.20 21.91
CA ARG A 389 -6.12 -21.79 20.74
C ARG A 389 -6.63 -23.20 21.03
N SER A 390 -5.81 -24.05 21.67
CA SER A 390 -6.23 -25.40 22.05
C SER A 390 -7.39 -25.39 23.07
N ALA A 391 -7.37 -24.44 24.01
CA ALA A 391 -8.43 -24.26 25.00
C ALA A 391 -9.72 -23.77 24.34
N LEU A 392 -9.64 -22.82 23.40
CA LEU A 392 -10.79 -22.32 22.64
C LEU A 392 -11.47 -23.44 21.83
N LEU A 393 -10.70 -24.31 21.18
CA LEU A 393 -11.27 -25.47 20.46
C LEU A 393 -12.03 -26.42 21.40
N LYS A 394 -11.52 -26.63 22.62
CA LYS A 394 -12.21 -27.44 23.64
C LYS A 394 -13.49 -26.76 24.13
N ILE A 395 -13.48 -25.46 24.40
CA ILE A 395 -14.65 -24.71 24.86
C ILE A 395 -15.72 -24.63 23.76
N ALA A 396 -15.30 -24.36 22.53
CA ALA A 396 -16.17 -24.18 21.37
C ALA A 396 -16.81 -25.49 20.83
N SER A 397 -16.51 -26.63 21.43
CA SER A 397 -17.21 -27.90 21.18
C SER A 397 -18.69 -27.86 21.59
N THR A 398 -19.08 -26.90 22.44
CA THR A 398 -20.44 -26.78 22.98
C THR A 398 -21.24 -25.68 22.27
N PRO A 399 -22.52 -25.91 21.90
CA PRO A 399 -23.33 -24.95 21.14
C PRO A 399 -23.61 -23.64 21.88
N THR A 400 -23.79 -23.67 23.21
CA THR A 400 -24.00 -22.46 24.01
C THR A 400 -22.77 -21.55 24.00
N SER A 401 -21.57 -22.11 24.09
CA SER A 401 -20.31 -21.36 24.03
C SER A 401 -20.11 -20.73 22.65
N LEU A 402 -20.51 -21.41 21.57
CA LEU A 402 -20.49 -20.86 20.21
C LEU A 402 -21.39 -19.63 20.07
N GLN A 403 -22.58 -19.65 20.69
CA GLN A 403 -23.45 -18.48 20.69
C GLN A 403 -22.80 -17.27 21.37
N HIS A 404 -22.19 -17.46 22.55
CA HIS A 404 -21.48 -16.38 23.24
C HIS A 404 -20.28 -15.86 22.43
N ILE A 405 -19.54 -16.73 21.72
CA ILE A 405 -18.46 -16.31 20.81
C ILE A 405 -19.01 -15.38 19.72
N LEU A 406 -20.15 -15.73 19.12
CA LEU A 406 -20.77 -14.92 18.05
C LEU A 406 -21.34 -13.60 18.58
N GLU A 407 -21.96 -13.61 19.77
CA GLU A 407 -22.44 -12.41 20.44
C GLU A 407 -21.27 -11.45 20.77
N LEU A 408 -20.11 -11.98 21.18
CA LEU A 408 -18.90 -11.18 21.41
C LEU A 408 -18.39 -10.52 20.12
N VAL A 409 -18.43 -11.22 18.98
CA VAL A 409 -18.05 -10.63 17.68
C VAL A 409 -19.04 -9.55 17.28
N GLN A 410 -20.34 -9.77 17.47
CA GLN A 410 -21.36 -8.78 17.16
C GLN A 410 -21.23 -7.52 18.05
N ASP A 411 -21.01 -7.70 19.36
CA ASP A 411 -20.73 -6.59 20.28
C ASP A 411 -19.45 -5.84 19.89
N ALA A 412 -18.38 -6.58 19.56
CA ALA A 412 -17.13 -5.98 19.10
C ALA A 412 -17.32 -5.17 17.80
N LEU A 413 -17.98 -5.72 16.78
CA LEU A 413 -18.27 -5.01 15.53
C LEU A 413 -19.14 -3.76 15.75
N SER A 414 -20.11 -3.82 16.67
CA SER A 414 -20.97 -2.67 17.01
C SER A 414 -20.26 -1.58 17.83
N SER A 415 -19.22 -1.94 18.57
CA SER A 415 -18.45 -1.03 19.43
C SER A 415 -17.23 -0.41 18.74
N VAL A 416 -16.70 -1.03 17.67
CA VAL A 416 -15.58 -0.49 16.87
C VAL A 416 -15.83 0.96 16.41
N PRO A 417 -16.99 1.33 15.81
CA PRO A 417 -17.24 2.72 15.41
C PRO A 417 -17.23 3.71 16.58
N ARG A 418 -17.69 3.26 17.77
CA ARG A 418 -17.66 4.08 18.98
C ARG A 418 -16.22 4.33 19.43
N HIS A 419 -15.36 3.31 19.38
CA HIS A 419 -13.95 3.41 19.76
C HIS A 419 -13.11 4.25 18.78
N ILE A 420 -13.42 4.19 17.47
CA ILE A 420 -12.81 5.07 16.45
C ILE A 420 -13.19 6.53 16.73
N ARG A 421 -14.47 6.80 17.04
CA ARG A 421 -14.96 8.15 17.37
C ARG A 421 -14.38 8.69 18.68
N SER A 422 -14.17 7.83 19.67
CA SER A 422 -13.59 8.21 20.96
C SER A 422 -12.06 8.27 20.98
N GLN A 423 -11.39 8.07 19.83
CA GLN A 423 -9.92 8.13 19.67
C GLN A 423 -9.13 7.27 20.67
N SER A 424 -9.72 6.14 21.09
CA SER A 424 -9.12 5.26 22.09
C SER A 424 -8.46 4.06 21.43
N ASP A 425 -7.25 4.24 20.91
CA ASP A 425 -6.51 3.24 20.13
C ASP A 425 -6.23 1.94 20.92
N THR A 426 -6.04 2.03 22.24
CA THR A 426 -5.86 0.85 23.12
C THR A 426 -7.11 -0.02 23.20
N LYS A 427 -8.29 0.60 23.36
CA LYS A 427 -9.57 -0.13 23.41
C LYS A 427 -9.96 -0.66 22.02
N LEU A 428 -9.68 0.12 20.98
CA LEU A 428 -9.90 -0.29 19.60
C LEU A 428 -9.04 -1.51 19.25
N SER A 429 -7.74 -1.46 19.51
CA SER A 429 -6.83 -2.58 19.26
C SER A 429 -7.26 -3.85 20.01
N HIS A 430 -7.70 -3.74 21.27
CA HIS A 430 -8.21 -4.87 22.03
C HIS A 430 -9.45 -5.51 21.37
N ARG A 431 -10.44 -4.70 20.95
CA ARG A 431 -11.63 -5.21 20.25
C ARG A 431 -11.32 -5.81 18.87
N LEU A 432 -10.40 -5.20 18.12
CA LEU A 432 -9.95 -5.74 16.83
C LEU A 432 -9.23 -7.09 16.99
N ARG A 433 -8.34 -7.21 17.99
CA ARG A 433 -7.68 -8.48 18.33
C ARG A 433 -8.69 -9.56 18.72
N GLN A 434 -9.74 -9.23 19.47
CA GLN A 434 -10.83 -10.16 19.77
C GLN A 434 -11.51 -10.67 18.49
N ILE A 435 -11.89 -9.79 17.56
CA ILE A 435 -12.51 -10.20 16.29
C ILE A 435 -11.59 -11.14 15.52
N ARG A 436 -10.32 -10.74 15.36
CA ARG A 436 -9.31 -11.51 14.63
C ARG A 436 -9.04 -12.87 15.28
N SER A 437 -9.08 -12.97 16.62
CA SER A 437 -8.93 -14.25 17.33
C SER A 437 -10.06 -15.21 16.98
N VAL A 438 -11.30 -14.72 16.92
CA VAL A 438 -12.46 -15.53 16.54
C VAL A 438 -12.39 -15.93 15.06
N CYS A 439 -12.00 -15.01 14.17
CA CYS A 439 -11.77 -15.33 12.75
C CYS A 439 -10.71 -16.43 12.55
N SER A 440 -9.65 -16.45 13.37
CA SER A 440 -8.62 -17.50 13.31
C SER A 440 -9.13 -18.91 13.68
N LEU A 441 -10.27 -19.01 14.38
CA LEU A 441 -10.92 -20.28 14.73
C LEU A 441 -11.82 -20.83 13.62
N ALA A 442 -12.29 -19.97 12.70
CA ALA A 442 -13.17 -20.34 11.59
C ALA A 442 -12.67 -21.51 10.72
N PRO A 443 -11.37 -21.67 10.38
CA PRO A 443 -10.91 -22.82 9.60
C PRO A 443 -11.11 -24.16 10.33
N ASN A 444 -11.04 -24.20 11.65
CA ASN A 444 -11.16 -25.43 12.44
C ASN A 444 -12.61 -25.71 12.90
N LEU A 445 -13.44 -24.67 12.99
CA LEU A 445 -14.81 -24.76 13.50
C LEU A 445 -15.83 -24.23 12.46
N PRO A 446 -16.47 -25.13 11.69
CA PRO A 446 -17.54 -24.77 10.75
C PRO A 446 -18.66 -23.89 11.31
N PRO A 447 -19.18 -24.09 12.54
CA PRO A 447 -20.28 -23.27 13.04
C PRO A 447 -19.88 -21.82 13.33
N VAL A 448 -18.60 -21.56 13.66
CA VAL A 448 -18.08 -20.18 13.82
C VAL A 448 -18.04 -19.49 12.46
N SER A 449 -17.53 -20.17 11.43
CA SER A 449 -17.56 -19.66 10.05
C SER A 449 -19.00 -19.40 9.58
N ALA A 450 -19.94 -20.31 9.84
CA ALA A 450 -21.36 -20.12 9.51
C ALA A 450 -22.01 -18.95 10.28
N GLY A 451 -21.64 -18.74 11.53
CA GLY A 451 -22.12 -17.60 12.32
C GLY A 451 -21.59 -16.26 11.81
N ILE A 452 -20.29 -16.17 11.50
CA ILE A 452 -19.69 -14.98 10.87
C ILE A 452 -20.27 -14.75 9.47
N ALA A 453 -20.46 -15.82 8.70
CA ALA A 453 -21.12 -15.79 7.41
C ALA A 453 -22.55 -15.22 7.51
N LYS A 454 -23.31 -15.60 8.54
CA LYS A 454 -24.64 -15.03 8.81
C LYS A 454 -24.59 -13.55 9.19
N LEU A 455 -23.56 -13.10 9.92
CA LEU A 455 -23.35 -11.70 10.28
C LEU A 455 -22.97 -10.81 9.06
N LEU A 456 -22.29 -11.38 8.06
CA LEU A 456 -21.94 -10.71 6.80
C LEU A 456 -22.98 -10.94 5.68
N GLY A 457 -23.88 -11.90 5.86
CA GLY A 457 -24.94 -12.21 4.90
C GLY A 457 -26.09 -11.21 4.98
N ALA A 458 -27.09 -11.41 4.12
CA ALA A 458 -28.26 -10.52 3.99
C ALA A 458 -29.03 -10.26 5.30
N HIS A 459 -29.01 -11.21 6.24
CA HIS A 459 -29.73 -11.12 7.51
C HIS A 459 -28.84 -10.63 8.67
N GLY A 460 -27.57 -10.31 8.39
CA GLY A 460 -26.57 -9.96 9.40
C GLY A 460 -26.57 -8.50 9.86
N GLY A 461 -27.42 -7.66 9.26
CA GLY A 461 -27.60 -6.27 9.67
C GLY A 461 -26.40 -5.37 9.38
N ILE A 462 -25.57 -5.72 8.39
CA ILE A 462 -24.44 -4.88 7.93
C ILE A 462 -24.89 -3.47 7.56
N GLU A 463 -26.11 -3.30 7.07
CA GLU A 463 -26.67 -1.97 6.80
C GLU A 463 -26.71 -1.08 8.04
N LYS A 464 -26.93 -1.65 9.24
CA LYS A 464 -27.03 -0.88 10.49
C LYS A 464 -25.67 -0.60 11.11
N TRP A 465 -24.85 -1.62 11.31
CA TRP A 465 -23.54 -1.45 11.94
C TRP A 465 -22.48 -0.94 10.95
N GLY A 466 -22.60 -1.30 9.67
CA GLY A 466 -21.72 -0.86 8.59
C GLY A 466 -21.85 0.63 8.30
N ILE A 467 -23.07 1.20 8.24
CA ILE A 467 -23.23 2.68 8.09
C ILE A 467 -22.54 3.41 9.23
N SER A 468 -22.69 2.93 10.48
CA SER A 468 -22.01 3.51 11.64
C SER A 468 -20.48 3.47 11.48
N LEU A 469 -19.93 2.33 11.03
CA LEU A 469 -18.50 2.17 10.75
C LEU A 469 -18.02 3.12 9.63
N LEU A 470 -18.70 3.14 8.49
CA LEU A 470 -18.36 4.00 7.35
C LEU A 470 -18.43 5.49 7.70
N SER A 471 -19.37 5.90 8.56
CA SER A 471 -19.48 7.28 9.03
C SER A 471 -18.33 7.74 9.93
N THR A 472 -17.54 6.81 10.47
CA THR A 472 -16.41 7.10 11.36
C THR A 472 -15.07 7.08 10.65
N LEU A 473 -15.01 6.50 9.45
CA LEU A 473 -13.79 6.39 8.65
C LEU A 473 -13.60 7.63 7.78
N ASN A 474 -12.89 8.62 8.31
CA ASN A 474 -12.45 9.79 7.56
C ASN A 474 -11.01 9.61 7.11
N PHE A 475 -10.76 9.81 5.82
CA PHE A 475 -9.41 9.77 5.26
C PHE A 475 -8.79 11.17 5.33
N LEU A 476 -7.50 11.24 5.66
CA LEU A 476 -6.76 12.50 5.57
C LEU A 476 -6.53 12.80 4.09
N SER A 477 -6.91 14.00 3.66
CA SER A 477 -6.49 14.52 2.36
C SER A 477 -4.96 14.52 2.33
N PRO A 478 -4.32 13.76 1.44
CA PRO A 478 -2.87 13.69 1.41
C PRO A 478 -2.35 15.09 1.15
N SER A 479 -1.49 15.59 2.03
CA SER A 479 -0.79 16.85 1.83
C SER A 479 -0.15 16.78 0.45
N GLU A 480 -0.53 17.69 -0.45
CA GLU A 480 -0.02 17.76 -1.83
C GLU A 480 1.51 17.95 -1.79
N ARG A 481 2.24 16.85 -1.62
CA ARG A 481 3.66 16.82 -1.94
C ARG A 481 3.69 16.89 -3.45
N ILE A 482 3.89 18.10 -3.97
CA ILE A 482 4.26 18.39 -5.35
C ILE A 482 5.66 17.76 -5.55
N GLY A 483 5.69 16.43 -5.64
CA GLY A 483 6.83 15.67 -6.12
C GLY A 483 6.76 15.61 -7.63
N MET A 484 7.92 15.47 -8.27
CA MET A 484 7.99 15.24 -9.72
C MET A 484 7.25 13.93 -10.03
N VAL A 485 6.12 14.01 -10.75
CA VAL A 485 5.40 12.82 -11.21
C VAL A 485 6.36 12.04 -12.12
N PRO A 486 6.70 10.78 -11.79
CA PRO A 486 7.58 9.99 -12.64
C PRO A 486 6.94 9.79 -14.01
N ASP A 487 7.75 9.67 -15.06
CA ASP A 487 7.23 9.43 -16.40
C ASP A 487 6.43 8.10 -16.42
N ALA A 488 5.14 8.18 -16.74
CA ALA A 488 4.23 7.04 -16.77
C ALA A 488 4.76 5.91 -17.67
N VAL A 489 5.51 6.27 -18.71
CA VAL A 489 6.16 5.33 -19.63
C VAL A 489 7.32 4.58 -18.94
N GLY A 490 8.17 5.28 -18.20
CA GLY A 490 9.28 4.67 -17.46
C GLY A 490 8.81 3.69 -16.37
N LEU A 491 7.65 3.96 -15.76
CA LEU A 491 7.06 3.06 -14.77
C LEU A 491 6.44 1.79 -15.38
N LEU A 492 5.91 1.88 -16.60
CA LEU A 492 5.35 0.76 -17.36
C LEU A 492 6.43 -0.10 -18.04
N GLN A 493 7.60 0.49 -18.33
CA GLN A 493 8.76 -0.20 -18.91
C GLN A 493 9.71 -0.79 -17.86
N GLY A 494 9.70 -0.29 -16.62
CA GLY A 494 10.58 -0.77 -15.56
C GLY A 494 10.29 -2.22 -15.14
N SER A 495 11.24 -3.12 -15.40
CA SER A 495 11.28 -4.50 -14.90
C SER A 495 11.60 -4.54 -13.40
N SER A 496 10.67 -4.08 -12.55
CA SER A 496 10.78 -4.30 -11.12
C SER A 496 10.30 -5.72 -10.81
N ASP A 497 11.26 -6.64 -10.60
CA ASP A 497 11.02 -8.01 -10.09
C ASP A 497 10.36 -8.05 -8.69
N GLY A 498 10.19 -6.90 -8.04
CA GLY A 498 9.53 -6.76 -6.74
C GLY A 498 8.05 -6.37 -6.82
N GLU A 499 7.27 -6.80 -5.82
CA GLU A 499 5.88 -6.36 -5.63
C GLU A 499 5.86 -4.87 -5.25
N ARG A 500 5.23 -4.01 -6.06
CA ARG A 500 5.03 -2.60 -5.70
C ARG A 500 3.90 -2.53 -4.68
N PRO A 501 4.17 -2.16 -3.41
CA PRO A 501 3.12 -2.08 -2.41
C PRO A 501 2.16 -0.93 -2.74
N PHE A 502 0.87 -1.13 -2.48
CA PHE A 502 -0.11 -0.05 -2.56
C PHE A 502 0.23 1.03 -1.52
N PRO A 503 0.17 2.33 -1.87
CA PRO A 503 0.40 3.39 -0.90
C PRO A 503 -0.71 3.37 0.17
N HIS A 504 -0.31 3.67 1.41
CA HIS A 504 -1.23 3.68 2.54
C HIS A 504 -2.17 4.88 2.46
N LEU A 505 -3.46 4.65 2.73
CA LEU A 505 -4.49 5.67 2.84
C LEU A 505 -4.64 6.05 4.32
N PRO A 506 -3.97 7.10 4.83
CA PRO A 506 -4.00 7.41 6.26
C PRO A 506 -5.42 7.80 6.69
N LEU A 507 -5.94 7.14 7.73
CA LEU A 507 -7.17 7.53 8.39
C LEU A 507 -6.90 8.68 9.35
N GLN A 508 -7.89 9.55 9.55
CA GLN A 508 -7.85 10.58 10.57
C GLN A 508 -7.89 9.96 11.98
N ASN A 509 -8.64 8.87 12.13
CA ASN A 509 -8.69 8.03 13.32
C ASN A 509 -8.86 6.55 12.88
N PRO A 510 -8.09 5.59 13.39
CA PRO A 510 -7.01 5.72 14.38
C PRO A 510 -5.78 6.47 13.81
N ALA A 511 -5.07 7.19 14.69
CA ALA A 511 -3.86 7.94 14.30
C ALA A 511 -2.61 7.04 14.24
N ASP A 512 -2.60 5.96 15.04
CA ASP A 512 -1.52 4.99 15.02
C ASP A 512 -1.61 4.08 13.78
N LYS A 513 -0.53 4.04 13.00
CA LYS A 513 -0.39 3.20 11.80
C LYS A 513 -0.58 1.71 12.13
N ALA A 514 -0.07 1.25 13.27
CA ALA A 514 -0.18 -0.15 13.66
C ALA A 514 -1.63 -0.58 13.93
N VAL A 515 -2.45 0.33 14.46
CA VAL A 515 -3.88 0.07 14.72
C VAL A 515 -4.69 0.13 13.42
N GLN A 516 -4.33 1.00 12.48
CA GLN A 516 -4.90 0.98 11.14
C GLN A 516 -4.57 -0.32 10.39
N GLU A 517 -3.30 -0.77 10.41
CA GLU A 517 -2.89 -2.05 9.80
C GLU A 517 -3.65 -3.22 10.44
N LEU A 518 -3.84 -3.20 11.76
CA LEU A 518 -4.67 -4.19 12.46
C LEU A 518 -6.13 -4.15 11.99
N LEU A 519 -6.72 -2.96 11.77
CA LEU A 519 -8.09 -2.83 11.24
C LEU A 519 -8.19 -3.42 9.82
N GLU A 520 -7.23 -3.10 8.94
CA GLU A 520 -7.19 -3.69 7.59
C GLU A 520 -7.13 -5.21 7.64
N ASP A 521 -6.25 -5.76 8.48
CA ASP A 521 -6.12 -7.20 8.67
C ASP A 521 -7.39 -7.84 9.23
N THR A 522 -8.09 -7.18 10.16
CA THR A 522 -9.35 -7.70 10.69
C THR A 522 -10.42 -7.80 9.62
N LEU A 523 -10.51 -6.83 8.70
CA LEU A 523 -11.46 -6.86 7.59
C LEU A 523 -11.12 -7.99 6.59
N ARG A 524 -9.83 -8.21 6.31
CA ARG A 524 -9.38 -9.36 5.50
C ARG A 524 -9.71 -10.69 6.18
N ASP A 525 -9.43 -10.83 7.48
CA ASP A 525 -9.70 -12.06 8.23
C ASP A 525 -11.21 -12.33 8.40
N LEU A 526 -12.03 -11.27 8.44
CA LEU A 526 -13.49 -11.37 8.43
C LEU A 526 -14.01 -11.90 7.09
N GLY A 527 -13.46 -11.43 5.96
CA GLY A 527 -13.73 -11.97 4.63
C GLY A 527 -13.32 -13.44 4.47
N ARG A 528 -12.12 -13.81 4.97
CA ARG A 528 -11.63 -15.20 4.99
C ARG A 528 -12.56 -16.13 5.76
N ALA A 529 -13.05 -15.69 6.93
CA ALA A 529 -13.90 -16.46 7.83
C ALA A 529 -15.36 -16.55 7.37
N GLY A 530 -15.89 -15.50 6.75
CA GLY A 530 -17.28 -15.41 6.30
C GLY A 530 -17.59 -16.19 5.01
N GLY A 531 -16.57 -16.51 4.20
CA GLY A 531 -16.74 -17.32 2.99
C GLY A 531 -17.77 -16.70 2.03
N VAL A 532 -18.56 -17.54 1.36
CA VAL A 532 -19.42 -17.10 0.23
C VAL A 532 -20.56 -16.17 0.65
N GLU A 533 -21.03 -16.24 1.89
CA GLU A 533 -22.13 -15.38 2.35
C GLU A 533 -21.68 -13.91 2.51
N CYS A 534 -20.38 -13.63 2.61
CA CYS A 534 -19.88 -12.27 2.65
C CYS A 534 -20.02 -11.51 1.33
N LEU A 535 -20.39 -12.20 0.23
CA LEU A 535 -20.69 -11.57 -1.06
C LEU A 535 -21.75 -10.47 -0.95
N TYR A 536 -22.78 -10.67 -0.12
CA TYR A 536 -23.80 -9.65 0.11
C TYR A 536 -23.19 -8.38 0.73
N SER A 537 -22.33 -8.53 1.75
CA SER A 537 -21.61 -7.40 2.35
C SER A 537 -20.73 -6.67 1.35
N ILE A 538 -20.03 -7.41 0.48
CA ILE A 538 -19.17 -6.83 -0.56
C ILE A 538 -20.01 -6.05 -1.59
N GLU A 539 -21.09 -6.66 -2.09
CA GLU A 539 -22.01 -6.01 -3.04
C GLU A 539 -22.63 -4.74 -2.44
N TRP A 540 -23.05 -4.79 -1.17
CA TRP A 540 -23.61 -3.64 -0.48
C TRP A 540 -22.57 -2.52 -0.27
N LEU A 541 -21.37 -2.85 0.23
CA LEU A 541 -20.30 -1.87 0.48
C LEU A 541 -19.79 -1.21 -0.82
N VAL A 542 -19.57 -2.00 -1.86
CA VAL A 542 -19.11 -1.49 -3.17
C VAL A 542 -20.23 -0.75 -3.87
N GLY A 543 -21.46 -1.26 -3.83
CA GLY A 543 -22.64 -0.59 -4.40
C GLY A 543 -22.90 0.77 -3.76
N LEU A 544 -22.81 0.86 -2.43
CA LEU A 544 -22.89 2.13 -1.70
C LEU A 544 -21.77 3.08 -2.11
N GLY A 545 -20.56 2.56 -2.28
CA GLY A 545 -19.39 3.33 -2.69
C GLY A 545 -19.44 3.87 -4.12
N VAL A 546 -20.18 3.20 -5.02
CA VAL A 546 -20.43 3.68 -6.39
C VAL A 546 -21.62 4.65 -6.42
N ALA A 547 -22.66 4.42 -5.60
CA ALA A 547 -23.85 5.24 -5.56
C ALA A 547 -23.67 6.57 -4.81
N GLU A 548 -22.92 6.59 -3.70
CA GLU A 548 -22.70 7.77 -2.87
C GLU A 548 -21.35 8.45 -3.15
N ARG A 549 -21.38 9.72 -3.55
CA ARG A 549 -20.21 10.61 -3.66
C ARG A 549 -19.91 11.27 -2.33
N SER A 550 -19.42 10.49 -1.38
CA SER A 550 -19.13 10.97 -0.02
C SER A 550 -17.91 10.29 0.59
N THR A 551 -17.45 10.80 1.74
CA THR A 551 -16.43 10.12 2.55
C THR A 551 -16.89 8.71 2.94
N ARG A 552 -18.18 8.52 3.22
CA ARG A 552 -18.79 7.20 3.47
C ARG A 552 -18.68 6.29 2.26
N GLY A 553 -18.92 6.81 1.06
CA GLY A 553 -18.76 6.05 -0.19
C GLY A 553 -17.31 5.60 -0.41
N THR A 554 -16.34 6.48 -0.14
CA THR A 554 -14.91 6.15 -0.20
C THR A 554 -14.54 5.05 0.80
N ALA A 555 -15.02 5.16 2.04
CA ALA A 555 -14.84 4.14 3.06
C ALA A 555 -15.50 2.80 2.68
N GLY A 556 -16.66 2.85 2.00
CA GLY A 556 -17.38 1.68 1.51
C GLY A 556 -16.55 0.89 0.49
N LEU A 557 -15.99 1.58 -0.51
CA LEU A 557 -15.07 0.98 -1.48
C LEU A 557 -13.83 0.38 -0.81
N TRP A 558 -13.25 1.09 0.16
CA TRP A 558 -12.07 0.64 0.89
C TRP A 558 -12.33 -0.62 1.73
N CYS A 559 -13.40 -0.64 2.54
CA CYS A 559 -13.80 -1.82 3.32
C CYS A 559 -14.18 -2.99 2.40
N GLY A 560 -14.93 -2.72 1.33
CA GLY A 560 -15.35 -3.73 0.36
C GLY A 560 -14.17 -4.41 -0.33
N ALA A 561 -13.15 -3.64 -0.73
CA ALA A 561 -11.92 -4.18 -1.32
C ALA A 561 -11.16 -5.11 -0.36
N LEU A 562 -11.05 -4.74 0.93
CA LEU A 562 -10.35 -5.52 1.95
C LEU A 562 -11.05 -6.84 2.27
N ILE A 563 -12.39 -6.82 2.42
CA ILE A 563 -13.18 -8.03 2.64
C ILE A 563 -13.11 -8.95 1.41
N ALA A 564 -13.17 -8.38 0.20
CA ALA A 564 -13.04 -9.14 -1.04
C ALA A 564 -11.65 -9.78 -1.21
N GLN A 565 -10.58 -9.07 -0.84
CA GLN A 565 -9.22 -9.63 -0.80
C GLN A 565 -9.14 -10.81 0.18
N GLY A 566 -9.73 -10.67 1.37
CA GLY A 566 -9.83 -11.75 2.34
C GLY A 566 -10.59 -12.97 1.79
N LEU A 567 -11.69 -12.75 1.07
CA LEU A 567 -12.43 -13.84 0.44
C LEU A 567 -11.61 -14.59 -0.62
N ALA A 568 -10.80 -13.86 -1.40
CA ALA A 568 -9.93 -14.44 -2.44
C ALA A 568 -8.88 -15.39 -1.85
N ASP A 569 -8.34 -15.07 -0.69
CA ASP A 569 -7.31 -15.86 0.01
C ASP A 569 -7.88 -17.10 0.73
N SER A 570 -9.21 -17.30 0.74
CA SER A 570 -9.83 -18.37 1.52
C SER A 570 -9.67 -19.75 0.85
N PRO A 571 -9.09 -20.76 1.54
CA PRO A 571 -8.81 -22.08 0.95
C PRO A 571 -10.05 -22.97 0.74
N LYS A 572 -11.26 -22.52 1.11
CA LYS A 572 -12.47 -23.36 1.20
C LYS A 572 -13.56 -23.06 0.16
N LEU A 573 -13.25 -22.45 -0.99
CA LEU A 573 -14.26 -22.19 -2.01
C LEU A 573 -14.59 -23.45 -2.83
N SER A 574 -15.83 -23.91 -2.75
CA SER A 574 -16.39 -24.94 -3.65
C SER A 574 -16.49 -24.41 -5.10
N ARG A 575 -16.42 -25.31 -6.10
CA ARG A 575 -16.53 -24.97 -7.53
C ARG A 575 -17.78 -24.16 -7.87
N GLY A 576 -18.92 -24.46 -7.26
CA GLY A 576 -20.17 -23.70 -7.46
C GLY A 576 -20.11 -22.28 -6.87
N SER A 577 -19.34 -22.10 -5.80
CA SER A 577 -19.14 -20.81 -5.14
C SER A 577 -18.18 -19.91 -5.92
N LEU A 578 -17.14 -20.48 -6.54
CA LEU A 578 -16.22 -19.74 -7.41
C LEU A 578 -16.93 -19.01 -8.54
N SER A 579 -17.98 -19.60 -9.13
CA SER A 579 -18.77 -18.96 -10.19
C SER A 579 -19.54 -17.72 -9.68
N LYS A 580 -20.16 -17.81 -8.49
CA LYS A 580 -20.85 -16.66 -7.87
C LYS A 580 -19.86 -15.55 -7.53
N VAL A 581 -18.74 -15.92 -6.91
CA VAL A 581 -17.67 -15.00 -6.54
C VAL A 581 -17.08 -14.32 -7.79
N ALA A 582 -16.84 -15.07 -8.87
CA ALA A 582 -16.43 -14.52 -10.16
C ALA A 582 -17.48 -13.58 -10.78
N LYS A 583 -18.78 -13.87 -10.62
CA LYS A 583 -19.84 -12.95 -11.07
C LYS A 583 -19.80 -11.63 -10.29
N THR A 584 -19.65 -11.69 -8.97
CA THR A 584 -19.54 -10.50 -8.12
C THR A 584 -18.29 -9.70 -8.43
N ALA A 585 -17.13 -10.33 -8.62
CA ALA A 585 -15.88 -9.65 -8.96
C ALA A 585 -15.96 -8.95 -10.33
N ARG A 586 -16.59 -9.58 -11.33
CA ARG A 586 -16.86 -8.94 -12.64
C ARG A 586 -17.78 -7.73 -12.49
N TRP A 587 -18.83 -7.84 -11.68
CA TRP A 587 -19.72 -6.74 -11.39
C TRP A 587 -19.00 -5.60 -10.64
N MET A 588 -18.19 -5.90 -9.62
CA MET A 588 -17.43 -4.91 -8.86
C MET A 588 -16.52 -4.07 -9.78
N ALA A 589 -15.73 -4.74 -10.62
CA ALA A 589 -14.83 -4.06 -11.56
C ALA A 589 -15.61 -3.20 -12.56
N LYS A 590 -16.75 -3.69 -13.06
CA LYS A 590 -17.60 -2.94 -13.99
C LYS A 590 -18.29 -1.74 -13.32
N ALA A 591 -18.87 -1.93 -12.13
CA ALA A 591 -19.58 -0.90 -11.38
C ALA A 591 -18.63 0.22 -10.97
N VAL A 592 -17.43 -0.12 -10.49
CA VAL A 592 -16.43 0.88 -10.11
C VAL A 592 -15.88 1.65 -11.31
N ALA A 593 -15.77 1.00 -12.48
CA ALA A 593 -15.41 1.69 -13.72
C ALA A 593 -16.46 2.75 -14.14
N GLU A 594 -17.68 2.74 -13.59
CA GLU A 594 -18.69 3.79 -13.83
C GLU A 594 -18.31 5.13 -13.19
N LEU A 595 -17.46 5.14 -12.16
CA LEU A 595 -17.00 6.37 -11.49
C LEU A 595 -16.18 7.29 -12.40
N TRP A 596 -15.52 6.76 -13.43
CA TRP A 596 -14.80 7.54 -14.44
C TRP A 596 -15.68 7.97 -15.61
N GLN A 597 -16.99 7.68 -15.58
CA GLN A 597 -17.92 8.01 -16.67
C GLN A 597 -18.72 9.29 -16.44
N THR A 598 -18.72 9.78 -15.21
CA THR A 598 -19.58 10.87 -14.79
C THR A 598 -18.78 12.18 -14.77
N ARG A 599 -19.37 13.23 -15.35
CA ARG A 599 -18.73 14.52 -15.56
C ARG A 599 -18.43 15.16 -14.20
N GLU A 600 -17.20 15.62 -13.99
CA GLU A 600 -16.77 16.28 -12.74
C GLU A 600 -17.51 17.61 -12.47
N GLY A 601 -18.38 18.07 -13.38
CA GLY A 601 -19.12 19.33 -13.29
C GLY A 601 -20.64 19.23 -13.05
N ASP A 602 -21.23 18.04 -12.93
CA ASP A 602 -22.68 17.90 -12.60
C ASP A 602 -22.96 17.99 -11.08
N ASP A 603 -21.92 18.10 -10.25
CA ASP A 603 -22.00 17.99 -8.79
C ASP A 603 -21.56 19.26 -8.05
N SER A 604 -22.23 20.39 -8.29
CA SER A 604 -22.44 21.28 -7.15
C SER A 604 -23.34 20.51 -6.16
N PRO A 605 -23.04 20.43 -4.85
CA PRO A 605 -23.89 19.73 -3.92
C PRO A 605 -25.27 20.40 -3.94
N THR A 606 -26.24 19.78 -4.59
CA THR A 606 -27.64 20.11 -4.43
C THR A 606 -27.91 19.88 -2.95
N ALA A 607 -28.02 20.97 -2.20
CA ALA A 607 -28.54 20.95 -0.85
C ALA A 607 -29.84 20.11 -0.88
N PRO A 608 -30.08 19.26 0.13
CA PRO A 608 -31.28 18.44 0.14
C PRO A 608 -32.47 19.38 0.02
N ALA A 609 -33.32 19.13 -0.96
CA ALA A 609 -34.60 19.80 -1.10
C ALA A 609 -35.36 19.60 0.22
N SER A 610 -35.33 20.61 1.09
CA SER A 610 -36.27 20.70 2.18
C SER A 610 -37.62 20.98 1.57
N ASP A 611 -38.57 20.09 1.78
CA ASP A 611 -39.98 20.36 1.60
C ASP A 611 -40.34 21.68 2.28
N THR A 612 -40.52 22.75 1.49
CA THR A 612 -41.21 23.94 1.94
C THR A 612 -42.42 24.14 1.04
N ALA A 613 -43.56 23.70 1.57
CA ALA A 613 -44.82 24.30 1.23
C ALA A 613 -44.73 25.82 1.49
N ILE A 614 -44.98 26.59 0.43
CA ILE A 614 -45.56 27.93 0.42
C ILE A 614 -44.81 28.99 1.26
N ASN A 615 -44.04 29.84 0.58
CA ASN A 615 -44.27 31.28 0.67
C ASN A 615 -43.61 32.03 -0.50
N ASP A 616 -44.45 32.73 -1.26
CA ASP A 616 -44.09 33.90 -2.07
C ASP A 616 -43.27 34.89 -1.23
N ASP A 617 -42.22 35.47 -1.79
CA ASP A 617 -42.29 36.83 -2.37
C ASP A 617 -40.87 37.44 -2.50
N ARG A 618 -40.54 37.84 -3.73
CA ARG A 618 -39.73 39.01 -4.14
C ARG A 618 -38.37 39.31 -3.49
N SER A 619 -37.36 39.22 -4.35
CA SER A 619 -36.19 40.10 -4.48
C SER A 619 -36.09 41.29 -3.50
N ARG A 620 -35.14 41.24 -2.58
CA ARG A 620 -34.62 42.41 -1.85
C ARG A 620 -33.14 42.60 -2.15
N ILE A 621 -32.87 43.54 -3.05
CA ILE A 621 -31.62 44.28 -3.14
C ILE A 621 -31.70 45.32 -2.01
N GLU A 622 -30.87 45.21 -0.97
CA GLU A 622 -30.80 46.24 0.07
C GLU A 622 -29.79 47.31 -0.34
N PHE A 623 -30.33 48.49 -0.66
CA PHE A 623 -29.62 49.75 -0.74
C PHE A 623 -29.14 50.16 0.66
N SER A 624 -27.84 50.41 0.81
CA SER A 624 -27.27 50.95 2.04
C SER A 624 -27.37 52.48 2.07
N SER A 625 -28.12 53.03 3.03
CA SER A 625 -27.84 54.37 3.56
C SER A 625 -28.17 54.48 5.05
N GLY A 626 -27.10 54.55 5.86
CA GLY A 626 -26.99 55.21 7.16
C GLY A 626 -28.04 54.96 8.25
N LEU A 627 -27.69 54.18 9.28
CA LEU A 627 -27.40 54.65 10.65
C LEU A 627 -26.85 53.47 11.48
N ILE A 628 -25.94 53.79 12.40
CA ILE A 628 -25.14 52.88 13.24
C ILE A 628 -26.02 51.82 13.97
N THR A 629 -25.74 50.53 13.76
CA THR A 629 -26.23 49.43 14.60
C THR A 629 -25.17 49.08 15.66
N VAL A 630 -25.56 49.17 16.93
CA VAL A 630 -24.72 48.81 18.08
C VAL A 630 -24.62 47.29 18.19
N ASP A 631 -23.40 46.77 18.15
CA ASP A 631 -23.10 45.35 18.37
C ASP A 631 -23.40 44.93 19.81
N THR A 632 -24.37 44.03 19.99
CA THR A 632 -24.71 43.40 21.29
C THR A 632 -23.94 42.09 21.54
N SER A 633 -22.90 41.81 20.73
CA SER A 633 -22.07 40.59 20.82
C SER A 633 -21.11 40.56 22.03
N ALA A 634 -20.97 41.65 22.78
CA ALA A 634 -20.06 41.74 23.92
C ALA A 634 -20.65 41.33 25.28
N ILE A 635 -21.97 41.05 25.38
CA ILE A 635 -22.64 40.84 26.69
C ILE A 635 -22.89 39.35 27.00
N PHE A 636 -22.84 38.46 26.00
CA PHE A 636 -22.96 37.02 26.21
C PHE A 636 -21.78 36.30 25.54
N PRO A 637 -20.73 35.91 26.28
CA PRO A 637 -19.76 34.96 25.77
C PRO A 637 -20.43 33.60 25.71
N THR A 638 -21.07 33.28 24.58
CA THR A 638 -21.28 31.89 24.20
C THR A 638 -19.92 31.25 24.00
N PRO A 639 -19.68 30.03 24.51
CA PRO A 639 -18.45 29.34 24.20
C PRO A 639 -18.45 29.10 22.70
N ILE A 640 -17.60 29.85 21.99
CA ILE A 640 -17.16 29.49 20.65
C ILE A 640 -16.46 28.15 20.83
N SER A 641 -17.23 27.07 20.66
CA SER A 641 -16.68 25.77 20.32
C SER A 641 -15.70 26.00 19.19
N ALA A 642 -14.47 25.56 19.40
CA ALA A 642 -13.43 25.56 18.39
C ALA A 642 -13.84 24.65 17.21
N GLU A 643 -14.74 25.11 16.36
CA GLU A 643 -15.00 24.55 15.04
C GLU A 643 -14.00 25.19 14.07
N SER A 644 -12.72 24.84 14.25
CA SER A 644 -11.67 25.05 13.25
C SER A 644 -10.78 23.82 13.06
N ASN A 645 -11.33 22.62 13.32
CA ASN A 645 -10.79 21.39 12.74
C ASN A 645 -11.66 21.02 11.54
N GLY A 646 -11.11 21.22 10.34
CA GLY A 646 -11.80 21.01 9.06
C GLY A 646 -12.51 19.67 9.00
N SER A 647 -13.81 19.69 8.71
CA SER A 647 -14.49 18.48 8.27
C SER A 647 -13.76 17.98 7.02
N ALA A 648 -13.45 16.68 6.99
CA ALA A 648 -12.80 16.05 5.85
C ALA A 648 -13.69 16.23 4.63
N LEU A 649 -13.39 17.23 3.79
CA LEU A 649 -14.07 17.46 2.54
C LEU A 649 -13.85 16.21 1.69
N TRP A 650 -14.94 15.58 1.26
CA TRP A 650 -14.89 14.44 0.35
C TRP A 650 -14.02 14.80 -0.87
N SER A 651 -12.99 14.00 -1.13
CA SER A 651 -12.13 14.18 -2.30
C SER A 651 -12.48 13.12 -3.35
N PRO A 652 -12.82 13.51 -4.60
CA PRO A 652 -13.07 12.56 -5.67
C PRO A 652 -11.82 11.73 -6.00
N THR A 653 -10.62 12.27 -5.74
CA THR A 653 -9.36 11.54 -5.94
C THR A 653 -9.22 10.33 -5.01
N LEU A 654 -9.59 10.47 -3.74
CA LEU A 654 -9.55 9.38 -2.76
C LEU A 654 -10.58 8.29 -3.08
N GLN A 655 -11.74 8.67 -3.59
CA GLN A 655 -12.75 7.70 -4.05
C GLN A 655 -12.23 6.91 -5.26
N LYS A 656 -11.58 7.58 -6.24
CA LYS A 656 -10.91 6.93 -7.38
C LYS A 656 -9.77 6.00 -6.92
N VAL A 657 -9.01 6.36 -5.88
CA VAL A 657 -7.99 5.48 -5.28
C VAL A 657 -8.61 4.22 -4.66
N ALA A 658 -9.65 4.36 -3.84
CA ALA A 658 -10.32 3.21 -3.23
C ALA A 658 -10.95 2.30 -4.29
N ALA A 659 -11.51 2.89 -5.35
CA ALA A 659 -12.02 2.22 -6.53
C ALA A 659 -10.95 1.38 -7.27
N LEU A 660 -9.76 1.93 -7.48
CA LEU A 660 -8.63 1.19 -8.08
C LEU A 660 -8.27 -0.05 -7.23
N ARG A 661 -8.27 0.06 -5.90
CA ARG A 661 -8.06 -1.11 -5.02
C ARG A 661 -9.17 -2.16 -5.15
N VAL A 662 -10.41 -1.76 -5.42
CA VAL A 662 -11.50 -2.70 -5.73
C VAL A 662 -11.20 -3.47 -7.03
N ILE A 663 -10.73 -2.79 -8.08
CA ILE A 663 -10.33 -3.44 -9.35
C ILE A 663 -9.19 -4.45 -9.11
N ALA A 664 -8.18 -4.08 -8.32
CA ALA A 664 -7.12 -5.01 -7.93
C ALA A 664 -7.68 -6.23 -7.18
N SER A 665 -8.55 -6.03 -6.19
CA SER A 665 -9.17 -7.16 -5.46
C SER A 665 -10.00 -8.08 -6.38
N ALA A 666 -10.72 -7.51 -7.36
CA ALA A 666 -11.46 -8.28 -8.36
C ALA A 666 -10.54 -9.08 -9.28
N SER A 667 -9.37 -8.53 -9.63
CA SER A 667 -8.37 -9.24 -10.45
C SER A 667 -7.75 -10.43 -9.71
N SER A 668 -7.48 -10.32 -8.40
CA SER A 668 -7.01 -11.48 -7.61
C SER A 668 -8.04 -12.60 -7.50
N VAL A 669 -9.32 -12.26 -7.50
CA VAL A 669 -10.42 -13.23 -7.47
C VAL A 669 -10.59 -13.93 -8.82
N LEU A 670 -10.50 -13.20 -9.92
CA LEU A 670 -10.76 -13.69 -11.28
C LEU A 670 -9.53 -14.31 -11.95
N GLN A 671 -8.33 -13.88 -11.55
CA GLN A 671 -7.04 -14.31 -12.11
C GLN A 671 -7.06 -14.26 -13.65
N THR A 672 -6.77 -15.38 -14.32
CA THR A 672 -6.74 -15.48 -15.80
C THR A 672 -8.10 -15.20 -16.46
N THR A 673 -9.22 -15.32 -15.73
CA THR A 673 -10.55 -14.99 -16.25
C THR A 673 -10.88 -13.49 -16.20
N PHE A 674 -9.93 -12.65 -15.78
CA PHE A 674 -10.08 -11.19 -15.75
C PHE A 674 -9.98 -10.53 -17.14
N ALA A 675 -9.37 -11.18 -18.13
CA ALA A 675 -9.18 -10.64 -19.49
C ALA A 675 -10.41 -9.94 -20.11
N PRO A 676 -11.64 -10.52 -20.12
CA PRO A 676 -12.81 -9.83 -20.69
C PRO A 676 -13.26 -8.58 -19.90
N VAL A 677 -12.84 -8.45 -18.64
CA VAL A 677 -13.15 -7.29 -17.79
C VAL A 677 -12.22 -6.11 -18.09
N LEU A 678 -11.05 -6.37 -18.71
CA LEU A 678 -10.09 -5.32 -19.11
C LEU A 678 -10.73 -4.26 -20.00
N MET A 679 -11.71 -4.63 -20.83
CA MET A 679 -12.50 -3.68 -21.63
C MET A 679 -13.12 -2.55 -20.80
N HIS A 680 -13.48 -2.82 -19.55
CA HIS A 680 -14.03 -1.81 -18.64
C HIS A 680 -12.98 -1.20 -17.70
N ALA A 681 -11.97 -1.98 -17.29
CA ALA A 681 -11.00 -1.58 -16.27
C ALA A 681 -9.78 -0.80 -16.81
N LEU A 682 -9.39 -0.99 -18.08
CA LEU A 682 -8.17 -0.40 -18.64
C LEU A 682 -8.23 1.13 -18.68
N TYR A 683 -9.32 1.71 -19.17
CA TYR A 683 -9.46 3.16 -19.23
C TYR A 683 -9.36 3.83 -17.85
N PRO A 684 -10.10 3.40 -16.79
CA PRO A 684 -9.92 3.91 -15.43
C PRO A 684 -8.48 3.87 -14.93
N MET A 685 -7.76 2.77 -15.15
CA MET A 685 -6.37 2.64 -14.71
C MET A 685 -5.44 3.60 -15.46
N LEU A 686 -5.55 3.68 -16.79
CA LEU A 686 -4.72 4.57 -17.62
C LEU A 686 -5.05 6.05 -17.40
N HIS A 687 -6.32 6.41 -17.30
CA HIS A 687 -6.73 7.78 -16.95
C HIS A 687 -6.13 8.22 -15.61
N SER A 688 -6.13 7.33 -14.62
CA SER A 688 -5.60 7.62 -13.27
C SER A 688 -4.07 7.77 -13.25
N LEU A 689 -3.35 7.18 -14.21
CA LEU A 689 -1.92 7.40 -14.37
C LEU A 689 -1.59 8.78 -14.96
N VAL A 690 -2.42 9.26 -15.89
CA VAL A 690 -2.10 10.41 -16.74
C VAL A 690 -2.71 11.73 -16.24
N SER A 691 -3.70 11.64 -15.35
CA SER A 691 -4.53 12.78 -14.97
C SER A 691 -3.73 13.97 -14.41
N SER A 692 -3.93 15.10 -15.10
CA SER A 692 -3.47 16.48 -14.85
C SER A 692 -3.40 16.96 -13.40
N SER A 693 -4.49 16.66 -12.69
CA SER A 693 -4.93 17.23 -11.42
C SER A 693 -4.64 16.32 -10.22
N SER A 694 -3.90 15.23 -10.44
CA SER A 694 -3.88 14.10 -9.52
C SER A 694 -2.75 14.15 -8.49
N SER A 695 -3.14 14.07 -7.22
CA SER A 695 -2.27 13.70 -6.10
C SER A 695 -1.37 12.51 -6.48
N LEU A 696 -0.09 12.57 -6.12
CA LEU A 696 0.91 11.50 -6.30
C LEU A 696 0.37 10.10 -5.93
N ILE A 697 -0.51 10.03 -4.93
CA ILE A 697 -1.13 8.77 -4.47
C ILE A 697 -1.99 8.13 -5.56
N LEU A 698 -2.74 8.89 -6.35
CA LEU A 698 -3.56 8.33 -7.44
C LEU A 698 -2.68 7.71 -8.53
N HIS A 699 -1.56 8.35 -8.85
CA HIS A 699 -0.60 7.81 -9.80
C HIS A 699 0.09 6.53 -9.29
N GLU A 700 0.60 6.55 -8.05
CA GLU A 700 1.23 5.38 -7.42
C GLU A 700 0.25 4.20 -7.29
N THR A 701 -0.99 4.46 -6.90
CA THR A 701 -2.04 3.42 -6.81
C THR A 701 -2.39 2.86 -8.18
N ALA A 702 -2.53 3.70 -9.20
CA ALA A 702 -2.80 3.25 -10.56
C ALA A 702 -1.66 2.37 -11.10
N SER A 703 -0.40 2.74 -10.86
CA SER A 703 0.75 1.91 -11.21
C SER A 703 0.73 0.56 -10.47
N ALA A 704 0.53 0.58 -9.15
CA ALA A 704 0.45 -0.65 -8.36
C ALA A 704 -0.72 -1.54 -8.79
N THR A 705 -1.87 -0.96 -9.16
CA THR A 705 -2.99 -1.73 -9.72
C THR A 705 -2.66 -2.38 -11.05
N LEU A 706 -1.97 -1.70 -11.96
CA LEU A 706 -1.61 -2.27 -13.26
C LEU A 706 -0.62 -3.42 -13.11
N ASP A 707 0.37 -3.29 -12.24
CA ASP A 707 1.31 -4.37 -11.92
C ASP A 707 0.60 -5.56 -11.29
N TYR A 708 -0.30 -5.32 -10.34
CA TYR A 708 -1.06 -6.37 -9.66
C TYR A 708 -2.04 -7.09 -10.61
N VAL A 709 -2.76 -6.34 -11.46
CA VAL A 709 -3.68 -6.89 -12.46
C VAL A 709 -2.90 -7.68 -13.51
N ALA A 710 -1.77 -7.18 -14.01
CA ALA A 710 -0.95 -7.88 -14.99
C ALA A 710 -0.48 -9.23 -14.45
N ARG A 711 0.05 -9.28 -13.23
CA ARG A 711 0.50 -10.52 -12.58
C ARG A 711 -0.66 -11.48 -12.28
N SER A 712 -1.75 -11.00 -11.70
CA SER A 712 -2.90 -11.85 -11.35
C SER A 712 -3.58 -12.44 -12.58
N ALA A 713 -3.62 -11.70 -13.70
CA ALA A 713 -4.15 -12.17 -14.99
C ALA A 713 -3.18 -13.06 -15.79
N GLY A 714 -1.92 -13.20 -15.38
CA GLY A 714 -0.93 -14.07 -16.02
C GLY A 714 -0.05 -13.41 -17.09
N TYR A 715 0.02 -12.08 -17.14
CA TYR A 715 0.92 -11.33 -18.02
C TYR A 715 2.27 -11.05 -17.35
N ALA A 716 3.36 -11.09 -18.13
CA ALA A 716 4.72 -10.86 -17.61
C ALA A 716 4.96 -9.40 -17.16
N THR A 717 4.41 -8.43 -17.90
CA THR A 717 4.53 -7.00 -17.62
C THR A 717 3.22 -6.28 -17.93
N PRO A 718 2.95 -5.11 -17.30
CA PRO A 718 1.81 -4.26 -17.66
C PRO A 718 1.83 -3.85 -19.13
N ARG A 719 3.03 -3.62 -19.71
CA ARG A 719 3.18 -3.34 -21.15
C ARG A 719 2.65 -4.48 -21.99
N ASN A 720 3.00 -5.73 -21.68
CA ASN A 720 2.50 -6.90 -22.43
C ASN A 720 0.97 -7.06 -22.29
N MET A 721 0.41 -6.77 -21.11
CA MET A 721 -1.04 -6.77 -20.91
C MET A 721 -1.73 -5.71 -21.78
N LEU A 722 -1.17 -4.50 -21.86
CA LEU A 722 -1.70 -3.41 -22.67
C LEU A 722 -1.60 -3.70 -24.17
N MET A 723 -0.46 -4.22 -24.64
CA MET A 723 -0.26 -4.59 -26.05
C MET A 723 -1.23 -5.68 -26.50
N ALA A 724 -1.44 -6.71 -25.68
CA ALA A 724 -2.37 -7.80 -26.00
C ALA A 724 -3.85 -7.36 -26.04
N ASN A 725 -4.18 -6.21 -25.43
CA ASN A 725 -5.54 -5.69 -25.31
C ASN A 725 -5.65 -4.23 -25.79
N PHE A 726 -4.82 -3.85 -26.77
CA PHE A 726 -4.72 -2.46 -27.24
C PHE A 726 -6.06 -1.91 -27.72
N ASP A 727 -6.81 -2.71 -28.48
CA ASP A 727 -8.12 -2.33 -29.02
C ASP A 727 -9.12 -1.93 -27.94
N TYR A 728 -9.03 -2.54 -26.75
CA TYR A 728 -9.87 -2.19 -25.61
C TYR A 728 -9.49 -0.83 -25.02
N ALA A 729 -8.20 -0.53 -24.94
CA ALA A 729 -7.73 0.77 -24.46
C ALA A 729 -8.02 1.89 -25.46
N LEU A 730 -7.86 1.62 -26.77
CA LEU A 730 -8.20 2.54 -27.85
C LEU A 730 -9.70 2.80 -27.87
N SER A 731 -10.53 1.77 -27.97
CA SER A 731 -12.00 1.89 -27.97
C SER A 731 -12.51 2.57 -26.70
N GLY A 732 -11.89 2.26 -25.55
CA GLY A 732 -12.22 2.88 -24.26
C GLY A 732 -11.93 4.37 -24.23
N SER A 733 -10.80 4.80 -24.80
CA SER A 733 -10.41 6.21 -24.88
C SER A 733 -11.19 6.98 -25.95
N ALA A 734 -11.37 6.38 -27.13
CA ALA A 734 -12.19 6.89 -28.24
C ALA A 734 -13.64 7.15 -27.79
N SER A 735 -14.24 6.19 -27.07
CA SER A 735 -15.60 6.33 -26.54
C SER A 735 -15.76 7.51 -25.56
N ARG A 736 -14.67 7.95 -24.92
CA ARG A 736 -14.65 9.09 -23.99
C ARG A 736 -14.41 10.42 -24.68
N LEU A 737 -14.15 10.40 -25.97
CA LEU A 737 -14.11 11.60 -26.82
C LEU A 737 -15.47 11.84 -27.52
N LEU A 738 -16.45 10.95 -27.35
CA LEU A 738 -17.82 11.14 -27.81
C LEU A 738 -18.57 12.22 -27.01
N ARG A 739 -19.55 12.87 -27.63
CA ARG A 739 -20.25 14.05 -27.08
C ARG A 739 -20.93 13.80 -25.75
N SER A 740 -21.46 12.60 -25.59
CA SER A 740 -22.18 12.18 -24.39
C SER A 740 -21.27 11.91 -23.18
N LYS A 741 -19.97 11.69 -23.40
CA LYS A 741 -19.02 11.21 -22.40
C LYS A 741 -17.67 11.93 -22.46
N LEU A 742 -17.66 13.17 -22.94
CA LEU A 742 -16.45 13.92 -23.25
C LEU A 742 -15.56 14.10 -22.01
N ASP A 743 -14.40 13.46 -22.05
CA ASP A 743 -13.31 13.58 -21.09
C ASP A 743 -12.07 14.17 -21.80
N ILE A 744 -11.55 15.27 -21.27
CA ILE A 744 -10.41 15.99 -21.84
C ILE A 744 -9.11 15.19 -21.64
N GLU A 745 -9.02 14.42 -20.56
CA GLU A 745 -7.84 13.63 -20.23
C GLU A 745 -7.72 12.37 -21.11
N ALA A 746 -8.80 11.96 -21.79
CA ALA A 746 -8.81 10.83 -22.73
C ALA A 746 -7.77 11.01 -23.86
N ALA A 747 -7.58 12.24 -24.34
CA ALA A 747 -6.57 12.54 -25.35
C ALA A 747 -5.14 12.29 -24.84
N ARG A 748 -4.87 12.52 -23.54
CA ARG A 748 -3.56 12.20 -22.96
C ARG A 748 -3.37 10.69 -22.76
N VAL A 749 -4.45 9.94 -22.52
CA VAL A 749 -4.41 8.47 -22.53
C VAL A 749 -4.05 7.96 -23.94
N LEU A 750 -4.64 8.53 -25.00
CA LEU A 750 -4.24 8.21 -26.38
C LEU A 750 -2.76 8.50 -26.64
N LYS A 751 -2.25 9.64 -26.15
CA LYS A 751 -0.82 9.97 -26.23
C LYS A 751 0.06 8.92 -25.53
N LEU A 752 -0.33 8.47 -24.33
CA LEU A 752 0.37 7.41 -23.60
C LEU A 752 0.35 6.09 -24.39
N LEU A 753 -0.79 5.73 -24.99
CA LEU A 753 -0.93 4.53 -25.81
C LEU A 753 0.01 4.55 -27.02
N VAL A 754 0.13 5.69 -27.73
CA VAL A 754 1.07 5.86 -28.85
C VAL A 754 2.53 5.65 -28.40
N ARG A 755 2.93 6.20 -27.25
CA ARG A 755 4.28 6.00 -26.69
C ARG A 755 4.58 4.56 -26.27
N LEU A 756 3.56 3.82 -25.81
CA LEU A 756 3.73 2.46 -25.31
C LEU A 756 3.82 1.41 -26.43
N VAL A 757 3.05 1.61 -27.51
CA VAL A 757 3.08 0.76 -28.71
C VAL A 757 4.44 0.86 -29.38
N GLY A 758 5.06 2.04 -29.41
CA GLY A 758 6.29 2.24 -30.18
C GLY A 758 6.05 1.92 -31.66
N ALA A 759 7.08 1.61 -32.43
CA ALA A 759 6.91 1.35 -33.87
C ALA A 759 6.42 -0.05 -34.25
N ASP A 760 6.33 -0.96 -33.28
CA ASP A 760 6.05 -2.38 -33.50
C ASP A 760 4.69 -2.64 -34.18
N VAL A 761 3.77 -1.66 -34.18
CA VAL A 761 2.47 -1.78 -34.85
C VAL A 761 2.00 -0.47 -35.51
N VAL A 762 2.49 -0.19 -36.72
CA VAL A 762 2.07 0.97 -37.54
C VAL A 762 0.57 0.95 -37.88
N GLU A 763 -0.02 -0.23 -38.06
CA GLU A 763 -1.45 -0.38 -38.35
C GLU A 763 -2.34 0.14 -37.21
N GLN A 764 -1.97 -0.14 -35.95
CA GLN A 764 -2.68 0.34 -34.77
C GLN A 764 -2.59 1.86 -34.58
N MET A 765 -1.48 2.48 -35.02
CA MET A 765 -1.37 3.94 -35.05
C MET A 765 -2.30 4.58 -36.08
N GLY A 766 -2.55 3.90 -37.20
CA GLY A 766 -3.49 4.35 -38.23
C GLY A 766 -4.89 4.58 -37.67
N ASP A 767 -5.37 3.66 -36.84
CA ASP A 767 -6.68 3.75 -36.17
C ASP A 767 -6.74 4.91 -35.17
N VAL A 768 -5.66 5.13 -34.39
CA VAL A 768 -5.56 6.29 -33.49
C VAL A 768 -5.62 7.61 -34.27
N VAL A 769 -4.91 7.70 -35.40
CA VAL A 769 -4.90 8.89 -36.26
C VAL A 769 -6.27 9.14 -36.88
N ALA A 770 -6.93 8.09 -37.38
CA ALA A 770 -8.28 8.18 -37.92
C ALA A 770 -9.27 8.69 -36.87
N GLU A 771 -9.24 8.12 -35.67
CA GLU A 771 -10.08 8.54 -34.54
C GLU A 771 -9.79 10.00 -34.13
N CYS A 772 -8.52 10.40 -34.05
CA CYS A 772 -8.16 11.79 -33.74
C CYS A 772 -8.75 12.77 -34.75
N PHE A 773 -8.67 12.48 -36.06
CA PHE A 773 -9.26 13.36 -37.07
C PHE A 773 -10.79 13.38 -37.04
N GLU A 774 -11.46 12.24 -36.80
CA GLU A 774 -12.91 12.21 -36.63
C GLU A 774 -13.35 13.12 -35.47
N ARG A 775 -12.62 13.08 -34.34
CA ARG A 775 -12.90 13.95 -33.18
C ARG A 775 -12.50 15.40 -33.42
N LEU A 776 -11.42 15.67 -34.14
CA LEU A 776 -11.06 17.03 -34.54
C LEU A 776 -12.12 17.66 -35.43
N ASP A 777 -12.70 16.89 -36.36
CA ASP A 777 -13.80 17.34 -37.22
C ASP A 777 -15.06 17.64 -36.39
N GLU A 778 -15.39 16.80 -35.40
CA GLU A 778 -16.56 16.98 -34.52
C GLU A 778 -16.40 18.16 -33.52
N TYR A 779 -15.20 18.36 -32.98
CA TYR A 779 -14.92 19.30 -31.88
C TYR A 779 -13.99 20.47 -32.24
N HIS A 780 -13.87 20.82 -33.52
CA HIS A 780 -13.01 21.93 -33.96
C HIS A 780 -13.23 23.23 -33.15
N GLY A 781 -14.46 23.50 -32.67
CA GLY A 781 -14.75 24.67 -31.82
C GLY A 781 -14.22 24.64 -30.37
N TYR A 782 -13.67 23.53 -29.87
CA TYR A 782 -13.18 23.40 -28.49
C TYR A 782 -11.66 23.43 -28.43
N GLU A 783 -11.10 24.60 -28.13
CA GLU A 783 -9.65 24.84 -28.27
C GLU A 783 -8.75 23.90 -27.47
N ILE A 784 -9.13 23.62 -26.21
CA ILE A 784 -8.35 22.75 -25.32
C ILE A 784 -8.31 21.32 -25.85
N LEU A 785 -9.43 20.80 -26.36
CA LEU A 785 -9.49 19.43 -26.87
C LEU A 785 -8.71 19.28 -28.17
N VAL A 786 -8.86 20.26 -29.08
CA VAL A 786 -8.08 20.29 -30.33
C VAL A 786 -6.59 20.37 -30.04
N GLU A 787 -6.17 21.19 -29.08
CA GLU A 787 -4.76 21.24 -28.65
C GLU A 787 -4.26 19.85 -28.21
N ARG A 788 -5.01 19.16 -27.35
CA ARG A 788 -4.63 17.83 -26.85
C ARG A 788 -4.61 16.77 -27.95
N LEU A 789 -5.56 16.80 -28.89
CA LEU A 789 -5.58 15.87 -30.03
C LEU A 789 -4.42 16.12 -30.99
N VAL A 790 -4.05 17.38 -31.23
CA VAL A 790 -2.85 17.71 -32.04
C VAL A 790 -1.56 17.30 -31.33
N GLU A 791 -1.50 17.36 -29.99
CA GLU A 791 -0.39 16.79 -29.22
C GLU A 791 -0.25 15.27 -29.42
N VAL A 792 -1.37 14.53 -29.55
CA VAL A 792 -1.35 13.09 -29.87
C VAL A 792 -0.76 12.87 -31.27
N LEU A 793 -1.23 13.62 -32.28
CA LEU A 793 -0.71 13.50 -33.65
C LEU A 793 0.79 13.84 -33.75
N ALA A 794 1.24 14.84 -32.99
CA ALA A 794 2.66 15.19 -32.92
C ALA A 794 3.50 14.07 -32.31
N GLU A 795 2.96 13.39 -31.28
CA GLU A 795 3.61 12.25 -30.67
C GLU A 795 3.73 11.06 -31.63
N VAL A 796 2.71 10.80 -32.46
CA VAL A 796 2.77 9.77 -33.51
C VAL A 796 3.94 10.02 -34.46
N ILE A 797 4.13 11.26 -34.91
CA ILE A 797 5.26 11.61 -35.79
C ILE A 797 6.60 11.45 -35.06
N GLN A 798 6.66 11.81 -33.78
CA GLN A 798 7.89 11.69 -32.99
C GLN A 798 8.31 10.23 -32.82
N VAL A 799 7.39 9.32 -32.48
CA VAL A 799 7.67 7.88 -32.37
C VAL A 799 8.11 7.28 -33.71
N VAL A 800 7.45 7.65 -34.81
CA VAL A 800 7.82 7.21 -36.16
C VAL A 800 9.22 7.71 -36.55
N LYS A 801 9.59 8.91 -36.12
CA LYS A 801 10.93 9.46 -36.33
C LYS A 801 11.99 8.74 -35.50
N GLU A 802 11.73 8.49 -34.22
CA GLU A 802 12.66 7.79 -33.32
C GLU A 802 12.94 6.37 -33.79
N ASP A 803 11.95 5.67 -34.33
CA ASP A 803 12.12 4.33 -34.90
C ASP A 803 12.97 4.33 -36.19
N ALA A 804 12.70 5.27 -37.09
CA ALA A 804 13.54 5.44 -38.29
C ALA A 804 15.00 5.74 -37.89
N GLU A 805 15.23 6.56 -36.86
CA GLU A 805 16.56 6.85 -36.32
C GLU A 805 17.21 5.63 -35.63
N ALA A 806 16.45 4.81 -34.91
CA ALA A 806 16.94 3.59 -34.26
C ALA A 806 17.36 2.52 -35.29
N GLN A 807 16.56 2.31 -36.35
CA GLN A 807 16.91 1.41 -37.45
C GLN A 807 18.21 1.84 -38.17
N HIS A 808 18.49 3.15 -38.25
CA HIS A 808 19.74 3.66 -38.81
C HIS A 808 20.98 3.41 -37.93
N GLN A 809 20.84 3.29 -36.61
CA GLN A 809 21.96 3.01 -35.72
C GLN A 809 22.37 1.53 -35.74
N GLU A 810 21.41 0.60 -35.84
CA GLU A 810 21.69 -0.84 -35.89
C GLU A 810 22.35 -1.29 -37.22
N GLU A 811 22.00 -0.66 -38.35
CA GLU A 811 22.65 -0.97 -39.65
C GLU A 811 24.08 -0.41 -39.79
N ASN A 812 24.45 0.61 -38.99
CA ASN A 812 25.78 1.25 -39.06
C ASN A 812 26.84 0.54 -38.19
N ASP A 813 26.43 -0.46 -37.39
CA ASP A 813 27.31 -1.29 -36.52
C ASP A 813 27.83 -2.58 -37.20
N GLN A 814 27.56 -2.79 -38.49
CA GLN A 814 28.38 -3.71 -39.29
C GLN A 814 29.72 -3.04 -39.61
N PRO A 815 30.88 -3.73 -39.49
CA PRO A 815 32.17 -3.10 -39.73
C PRO A 815 32.29 -2.76 -41.21
N ALA A 816 31.92 -1.52 -41.56
CA ALA A 816 32.28 -0.92 -42.82
C ALA A 816 33.80 -0.97 -42.92
N THR A 817 34.28 -1.75 -43.90
CA THR A 817 35.67 -1.66 -44.35
C THR A 817 35.92 -0.20 -44.65
N GLN A 818 36.85 0.40 -43.90
CA GLN A 818 37.29 1.78 -44.06
C GLN A 818 37.81 1.97 -45.49
N GLU A 819 36.96 2.43 -46.39
CA GLU A 819 37.43 3.29 -47.45
C GLU A 819 37.65 4.67 -46.82
N PRO A 820 38.86 5.24 -46.93
CA PRO A 820 39.17 6.51 -46.28
C PRO A 820 38.25 7.59 -46.83
N ASP A 821 37.69 8.37 -45.92
CA ASP A 821 37.05 9.66 -46.14
C ASP A 821 37.87 10.52 -47.12
N GLY A 822 37.53 10.42 -48.40
CA GLY A 822 37.94 11.34 -49.44
C GLY A 822 36.88 12.42 -49.60
N MET A 823 36.54 13.16 -48.54
CA MET A 823 35.67 14.33 -48.66
C MET A 823 35.92 15.42 -47.61
N ASN A 824 37.19 15.63 -47.28
CA ASN A 824 37.69 16.94 -46.87
C ASN A 824 38.62 17.44 -47.99
N ASP A 825 38.05 17.89 -49.11
CA ASP A 825 38.70 18.80 -50.07
C ASP A 825 37.75 19.13 -51.25
N ILE A 826 36.63 19.81 -50.98
CA ILE A 826 35.95 20.64 -52.01
C ILE A 826 35.61 22.02 -51.45
N VAL A 827 36.51 22.56 -50.64
CA VAL A 827 36.67 24.02 -50.48
C VAL A 827 38.16 24.33 -50.53
N GLN A 828 38.75 24.08 -51.70
CA GLN A 828 39.95 24.79 -52.13
C GLN A 828 39.91 24.82 -53.66
N GLU A 829 39.88 26.04 -54.18
CA GLU A 829 40.20 26.35 -55.57
C GLU A 829 39.23 25.84 -56.66
N ALA A 830 38.15 26.61 -56.87
CA ALA A 830 37.61 26.83 -58.22
C ALA A 830 38.60 27.65 -59.08
N THR A 831 39.89 27.30 -59.04
CA THR A 831 40.97 28.12 -59.59
C THR A 831 41.60 27.34 -60.71
N VAL A 832 41.28 27.75 -61.94
CA VAL A 832 42.08 27.52 -63.17
C VAL A 832 42.28 26.06 -63.62
N ASN A 833 42.38 25.07 -62.75
CA ASN A 833 42.65 23.66 -63.06
C ASN A 833 41.44 22.93 -63.65
N ASN A 834 40.22 23.19 -63.18
CA ASN A 834 39.00 22.67 -63.83
C ASN A 834 38.76 23.34 -65.18
N LEU A 835 39.04 24.65 -65.29
CA LEU A 835 39.00 25.39 -66.56
C LEU A 835 40.06 24.86 -67.53
N LEU A 836 41.29 24.59 -67.08
CA LEU A 836 42.39 24.01 -67.88
C LEU A 836 42.12 22.56 -68.26
N ARG A 837 41.42 21.78 -67.42
CA ARG A 837 40.98 20.41 -67.75
C ARG A 837 39.96 20.46 -68.89
N TRP A 838 38.99 21.37 -68.81
CA TRP A 838 38.01 21.63 -69.86
C TRP A 838 38.61 22.25 -71.13
N LEU A 839 39.62 23.14 -71.00
CA LEU A 839 40.32 23.76 -72.14
C LEU A 839 41.21 22.75 -72.88
N LYS A 840 41.81 21.79 -72.15
CA LYS A 840 42.58 20.67 -72.71
C LYS A 840 41.69 19.67 -73.45
N SER A 841 40.48 19.40 -72.96
CA SER A 841 39.50 18.51 -73.61
C SER A 841 38.67 19.17 -74.72
N ARG A 842 38.91 20.45 -75.04
CA ARG A 842 38.13 21.20 -76.06
C ARG A 842 38.51 20.86 -77.51
N HIS A 843 39.67 20.22 -77.73
CA HIS A 843 40.18 19.87 -79.06
C HIS A 843 40.19 18.36 -79.35
N ASP A 844 39.69 17.52 -78.43
CA ASP A 844 39.38 16.15 -78.77
C ASP A 844 38.21 16.16 -79.76
N LYS A 845 38.48 15.75 -81.00
CA LYS A 845 37.43 15.53 -81.98
C LYS A 845 36.42 14.55 -81.37
N PRO A 846 35.12 14.85 -81.31
CA PRO A 846 34.16 13.84 -80.96
C PRO A 846 34.30 12.70 -81.97
N MET A 847 34.60 11.51 -81.47
CA MET A 847 34.45 10.28 -82.24
C MET A 847 33.00 10.27 -82.73
N ASN A 848 32.88 10.14 -84.04
CA ASN A 848 31.64 10.05 -84.78
C ASN A 848 30.90 8.76 -84.38
N ASP A 849 30.16 8.79 -83.28
CA ASP A 849 29.04 7.90 -83.07
C ASP A 849 27.79 8.66 -83.54
N SER A 850 27.34 8.26 -84.72
CA SER A 850 26.09 8.67 -85.33
C SER A 850 24.93 8.37 -84.40
N ILE A 851 24.50 9.36 -83.62
CA ILE A 851 23.15 9.41 -83.08
C ILE A 851 22.25 9.76 -84.26
N GLN A 852 21.46 8.79 -84.71
CA GLN A 852 20.28 9.06 -85.52
C GLN A 852 19.41 10.05 -84.74
N LEU A 853 19.30 11.27 -85.26
CA LEU A 853 18.28 12.23 -84.84
C LEU A 853 16.93 11.69 -85.33
N ASP A 854 16.21 10.98 -84.47
CA ASP A 854 14.76 10.82 -84.64
C ASP A 854 14.10 12.14 -84.20
N ASP A 855 13.75 12.93 -85.20
CA ASP A 855 13.13 14.26 -85.15
C ASP A 855 11.65 14.24 -84.67
N GLU A 856 11.25 13.30 -83.79
CA GLU A 856 9.82 13.04 -83.53
C GLU A 856 9.30 13.44 -82.14
N HIS A 857 10.13 13.94 -81.22
CA HIS A 857 9.67 14.34 -79.87
C HIS A 857 10.18 15.72 -79.43
N LEU A 858 9.85 16.76 -80.19
CA LEU A 858 9.62 18.08 -79.61
C LEU A 858 8.15 18.16 -79.17
N PRO A 859 7.84 18.48 -77.89
CA PRO A 859 6.46 18.64 -77.45
C PRO A 859 5.80 19.81 -78.19
N ARG A 860 4.78 19.50 -79.01
CA ARG A 860 4.03 20.45 -79.86
C ARG A 860 2.65 20.82 -79.31
N GLU A 861 2.40 20.64 -78.02
CA GLU A 861 1.17 21.10 -77.39
C GLU A 861 1.44 21.99 -76.17
N ALA A 862 0.63 23.04 -76.06
CA ALA A 862 0.71 24.05 -75.01
C ALA A 862 0.33 23.44 -73.65
N TRP A 863 1.13 23.72 -72.62
CA TRP A 863 0.84 23.27 -71.27
C TRP A 863 -0.31 24.09 -70.66
N GLY A 864 -1.46 23.44 -70.53
CA GLY A 864 -2.54 23.87 -69.63
C GLY A 864 -3.87 24.18 -70.32
N ASP A 865 -4.85 23.28 -70.16
CA ASP A 865 -6.19 23.63 -69.67
C ASP A 865 -6.96 22.33 -69.36
N GLN A 866 -7.26 22.08 -68.09
CA GLN A 866 -8.39 21.22 -67.70
C GLN A 866 -9.17 21.96 -66.62
N ARG A 867 -10.02 22.87 -67.10
CA ARG A 867 -11.21 23.27 -66.35
C ARG A 867 -12.25 22.16 -66.45
N GLU A 868 -12.89 21.95 -65.30
CA GLU A 868 -14.04 21.09 -65.08
C GLU A 868 -15.19 21.41 -66.04
N ASP A 869 -15.96 20.39 -66.44
CA ASP A 869 -17.42 20.43 -66.67
C ASP A 869 -17.92 18.96 -66.69
N ILE A 870 -18.56 18.46 -65.63
CA ILE A 870 -20.02 18.35 -65.39
C ILE A 870 -20.71 17.23 -66.23
N ALA A 871 -21.00 16.15 -65.49
CA ALA A 871 -22.24 15.37 -65.39
C ALA A 871 -22.78 14.47 -66.52
N GLU A 872 -23.48 13.44 -66.02
CA GLU A 872 -24.43 12.51 -66.68
C GLU A 872 -23.77 11.44 -67.57
N GLY A 873 -24.08 10.15 -67.51
CA GLY A 873 -25.15 9.39 -66.89
C GLY A 873 -25.34 8.11 -67.73
N HIS A 874 -25.31 6.95 -67.08
CA HIS A 874 -25.83 5.65 -67.51
C HIS A 874 -25.17 4.81 -68.63
N HIS A 875 -24.84 3.57 -68.20
CA HIS A 875 -25.04 2.25 -68.84
C HIS A 875 -24.70 2.05 -70.31
N HIS A 876 -23.79 1.11 -70.60
CA HIS A 876 -24.16 -0.25 -71.02
C HIS A 876 -22.96 -1.21 -71.11
N GLU A 877 -23.23 -2.46 -70.74
CA GLU A 877 -22.44 -3.66 -71.01
C GLU A 877 -22.28 -3.90 -72.52
N HIS A 878 -21.09 -4.26 -72.99
CA HIS A 878 -20.76 -5.61 -73.47
C HIS A 878 -19.40 -5.64 -74.20
N THR A 879 -18.64 -6.68 -73.85
CA THR A 879 -17.67 -7.46 -74.63
C THR A 879 -17.51 -7.12 -76.11
N ASP A 880 -16.26 -6.92 -76.57
CA ASP A 880 -15.61 -7.85 -77.50
C ASP A 880 -14.12 -7.53 -77.70
N ASP A 881 -13.34 -8.60 -77.82
CA ASP A 881 -11.90 -8.65 -78.09
C ASP A 881 -11.55 -8.03 -79.46
N GLU A 882 -10.89 -6.87 -79.47
CA GLU A 882 -10.02 -6.46 -80.58
C GLU A 882 -8.67 -5.94 -80.05
N ARG A 883 -7.69 -6.84 -80.08
CA ARG A 883 -6.24 -6.64 -80.20
C ARG A 883 -5.73 -5.19 -80.15
N ALA A 884 -5.56 -4.67 -78.94
CA ALA A 884 -4.81 -3.43 -78.69
C ALA A 884 -3.28 -3.64 -78.90
N PRO A 885 -2.52 -2.59 -79.28
CA PRO A 885 -1.08 -2.67 -79.50
C PRO A 885 -0.32 -3.08 -78.22
N PRO A 886 0.92 -3.60 -78.31
CA PRO A 886 1.70 -3.92 -77.11
C PRO A 886 1.81 -2.67 -76.21
N PRO A 887 1.72 -2.83 -74.88
CA PRO A 887 1.87 -1.70 -73.96
C PRO A 887 3.24 -1.06 -74.18
N PRO A 888 3.36 0.28 -74.11
CA PRO A 888 4.67 0.93 -74.11
C PRO A 888 5.52 0.34 -72.99
N PRO A 889 6.86 0.27 -73.16
CA PRO A 889 7.75 -0.31 -72.17
C PRO A 889 7.48 0.37 -70.82
N LYS A 890 7.18 -0.45 -69.80
CA LYS A 890 7.02 -0.01 -68.42
C LYS A 890 8.23 0.86 -68.06
N SER A 891 8.00 2.15 -67.84
CA SER A 891 8.92 3.01 -67.10
C SER A 891 9.33 2.29 -65.81
N PRO A 892 10.60 2.38 -65.39
CA PRO A 892 11.14 1.61 -64.26
C PRO A 892 10.18 1.69 -63.06
N GLU A 893 9.78 0.53 -62.53
CA GLU A 893 8.89 0.42 -61.36
C GLU A 893 9.48 1.26 -60.22
N GLN A 894 8.80 2.36 -59.90
CA GLN A 894 9.20 3.28 -58.85
C GLN A 894 8.94 2.63 -57.48
N PRO A 895 9.80 2.86 -56.47
CA PRO A 895 9.64 2.26 -55.16
C PRO A 895 8.32 2.71 -54.51
N GLU A 896 7.54 1.75 -53.99
CA GLU A 896 6.28 2.03 -53.31
C GLU A 896 6.50 2.70 -51.95
N PRO A 897 5.65 3.66 -51.54
CA PRO A 897 5.75 4.31 -50.23
C PRO A 897 5.46 3.35 -49.09
N THR A 898 6.27 3.42 -48.03
CA THR A 898 6.12 2.63 -46.81
C THR A 898 4.82 2.97 -46.08
N SER A 899 4.30 2.04 -45.27
CA SER A 899 3.07 2.26 -44.47
C SER A 899 3.18 3.49 -43.54
N THR A 900 4.37 3.73 -42.97
CA THR A 900 4.71 4.92 -42.17
C THR A 900 4.62 6.21 -42.98
N ASP A 901 5.13 6.23 -44.21
CA ASP A 901 5.04 7.38 -45.12
C ASP A 901 3.58 7.70 -45.47
N LYS A 902 2.76 6.67 -45.71
CA LYS A 902 1.32 6.82 -45.97
C LYS A 902 0.59 7.42 -44.76
N LEU A 903 0.93 6.99 -43.54
CA LEU A 903 0.37 7.52 -42.30
C LEU A 903 0.75 8.99 -42.09
N VAL A 904 2.02 9.35 -42.24
CA VAL A 904 2.47 10.75 -42.10
C VAL A 904 1.85 11.64 -43.19
N HIS A 905 1.72 11.14 -44.42
CA HIS A 905 1.00 11.84 -45.49
C HIS A 905 -0.48 12.06 -45.14
N LEU A 906 -1.15 11.08 -44.52
CA LEU A 906 -2.53 11.24 -44.04
C LEU A 906 -2.62 12.37 -43.00
N ILE A 907 -1.69 12.43 -42.06
CA ILE A 907 -1.63 13.51 -41.05
C ILE A 907 -1.47 14.88 -41.73
N VAL A 908 -0.52 15.01 -42.65
CA VAL A 908 -0.26 16.28 -43.36
C VAL A 908 -1.47 16.71 -44.16
N SER A 909 -2.02 15.83 -45.00
CA SER A 909 -3.13 16.15 -45.90
C SER A 909 -4.42 16.53 -45.15
N ARG A 910 -4.74 15.86 -44.03
CA ARG A 910 -5.91 16.18 -43.21
C ARG A 910 -5.72 17.37 -42.26
N SER A 911 -4.48 17.80 -42.00
CA SER A 911 -4.20 18.96 -41.14
C SER A 911 -4.37 20.32 -41.84
N ILE A 912 -4.34 20.35 -43.19
CA ILE A 912 -4.38 21.61 -43.98
C ILE A 912 -5.58 22.51 -43.64
N PRO A 913 -6.84 22.02 -43.53
CA PRO A 913 -8.00 22.88 -43.24
C PRO A 913 -7.89 23.61 -41.90
N PHE A 914 -7.17 23.07 -40.93
CA PHE A 914 -7.02 23.67 -39.61
C PHE A 914 -6.01 24.84 -39.58
N LEU A 915 -5.27 25.09 -40.67
CA LEU A 915 -4.45 26.32 -40.81
C LEU A 915 -5.31 27.59 -40.82
N THR A 916 -6.60 27.49 -41.16
CA THR A 916 -7.57 28.60 -41.15
C THR A 916 -8.41 28.69 -39.88
N HIS A 917 -8.07 27.93 -38.83
CA HIS A 917 -8.83 27.91 -37.58
C HIS A 917 -8.86 29.26 -36.85
N SER A 918 -9.92 29.54 -36.07
CA SER A 918 -10.07 30.79 -35.32
C SER A 918 -9.00 30.98 -34.23
N SER A 919 -8.70 29.91 -33.48
CA SER A 919 -7.65 29.92 -32.46
C SER A 919 -6.26 30.06 -33.08
N SER A 920 -5.49 31.05 -32.63
CA SER A 920 -4.07 31.24 -33.00
C SER A 920 -3.18 30.11 -32.49
N LEU A 921 -3.49 29.53 -31.33
CA LEU A 921 -2.73 28.43 -30.74
C LEU A 921 -2.75 27.17 -31.62
N ILE A 922 -3.94 26.79 -32.08
CA ILE A 922 -4.16 25.63 -32.95
C ILE A 922 -3.37 25.80 -34.25
N ARG A 923 -3.47 26.97 -34.89
CA ARG A 923 -2.74 27.29 -36.13
C ARG A 923 -1.22 27.13 -35.95
N ALA A 924 -0.66 27.63 -34.85
CA ALA A 924 0.77 27.48 -34.57
C ALA A 924 1.19 26.03 -34.33
N ARG A 925 0.37 25.24 -33.60
CA ARG A 925 0.64 23.82 -33.32
C ARG A 925 0.61 22.97 -34.59
N ILE A 926 -0.34 23.20 -35.49
CA ILE A 926 -0.42 22.49 -36.76
C ILE A 926 0.75 22.83 -37.68
N LEU A 927 1.16 24.10 -37.73
CA LEU A 927 2.38 24.49 -38.46
C LEU A 927 3.62 23.78 -37.91
N GLY A 928 3.70 23.62 -36.57
CA GLY A 928 4.72 22.81 -35.92
C GLY A 928 4.65 21.33 -36.31
N LEU A 929 3.45 20.73 -36.27
CA LEU A 929 3.17 19.34 -36.66
C LEU A 929 3.56 19.07 -38.12
N MET A 930 3.18 19.97 -39.02
CA MET A 930 3.54 19.89 -40.44
C MET A 930 5.05 20.06 -40.63
N ALA A 931 5.72 20.89 -39.83
CA ALA A 931 7.18 21.07 -39.90
C ALA A 931 7.95 19.83 -39.41
N SER A 932 7.43 19.07 -38.43
CA SER A 932 8.00 17.77 -38.07
C SER A 932 7.74 16.73 -39.16
N ALA A 933 6.53 16.70 -39.72
CA ALA A 933 6.15 15.78 -40.78
C ALA A 933 7.00 15.97 -42.06
N THR A 934 7.25 17.22 -42.46
CA THR A 934 8.06 17.54 -43.65
C THR A 934 9.51 17.13 -43.46
N ARG A 935 10.08 17.30 -42.27
CA ARG A 935 11.44 16.83 -41.97
C ARG A 935 11.51 15.31 -42.03
N PHE A 936 10.52 14.61 -41.48
CA PHE A 936 10.46 13.16 -41.57
C PHE A 936 10.38 12.69 -43.04
N LEU A 937 9.40 13.16 -43.83
CA LEU A 937 9.23 12.75 -45.23
C LEU A 937 10.38 13.22 -46.15
N GLY A 938 11.04 14.32 -45.81
CA GLY A 938 12.14 14.89 -46.58
C GLY A 938 13.53 14.34 -46.27
N PHE A 939 13.70 13.65 -45.13
CA PHE A 939 15.00 13.09 -44.71
C PHE A 939 14.96 11.59 -44.39
N GLY A 940 13.82 11.03 -44.01
CA GLY A 940 13.70 9.77 -43.27
C GLY A 940 13.02 8.60 -43.97
N SER A 941 12.83 8.62 -45.31
CA SER A 941 12.39 7.40 -46.02
C SER A 941 13.60 6.58 -46.48
N ASN A 942 13.53 5.27 -46.24
CA ASN A 942 14.57 4.24 -46.40
C ASN A 942 15.03 4.01 -47.86
N VAL A 943 15.58 5.02 -48.53
CA VAL A 943 16.21 4.81 -49.84
C VAL A 943 17.64 5.35 -49.81
N LYS A 944 18.61 4.42 -49.82
CA LYS A 944 20.00 4.69 -50.26
C LYS A 944 19.93 5.25 -51.68
N VAL A 945 19.88 6.57 -51.82
CA VAL A 945 20.10 7.20 -53.13
C VAL A 945 21.61 7.25 -53.33
N SER A 946 22.10 6.34 -54.17
CA SER A 946 23.45 6.39 -54.74
C SER A 946 23.71 7.76 -55.33
N ILE A 947 24.90 8.30 -55.08
CA ILE A 947 25.37 9.58 -55.58
C ILE A 947 25.45 9.49 -57.11
N GLY A 948 24.51 10.11 -57.81
CA GLY A 948 24.47 10.19 -59.27
C GLY A 948 23.07 10.47 -59.79
N ASP A 949 22.74 11.74 -59.97
CA ASP A 949 21.77 12.27 -60.92
C ASP A 949 20.40 11.56 -61.08
N VAL A 950 19.59 11.42 -60.01
CA VAL A 950 18.12 11.56 -60.09
C VAL A 950 17.58 12.09 -58.75
N PHE A 951 17.30 13.40 -58.68
CA PHE A 951 16.81 14.10 -57.48
C PHE A 951 15.30 13.88 -57.17
N HIS A 952 14.60 12.99 -57.90
CA HIS A 952 13.14 12.88 -57.90
C HIS A 952 12.54 11.57 -57.36
N ASP A 953 13.35 10.60 -56.91
CA ASP A 953 12.89 9.22 -56.65
C ASP A 953 12.64 8.89 -55.17
N ASN A 954 12.57 9.87 -54.27
CA ASN A 954 12.15 9.61 -52.89
C ASN A 954 10.61 9.51 -52.80
N PRO A 955 10.03 8.35 -52.38
CA PRO A 955 8.58 8.16 -52.32
C PRO A 955 7.88 9.12 -51.34
N GLY A 956 8.52 9.48 -50.22
CA GLY A 956 7.98 10.43 -49.24
C GLY A 956 7.90 11.86 -49.75
N VAL A 957 8.91 12.32 -50.50
CA VAL A 957 8.92 13.65 -51.13
C VAL A 957 7.81 13.74 -52.19
N ARG A 958 7.59 12.67 -52.97
CA ARG A 958 6.51 12.61 -53.97
C ARG A 958 5.12 12.78 -53.37
N LEU A 959 4.88 12.21 -52.19
CA LEU A 959 3.65 12.41 -51.43
C LEU A 959 3.51 13.83 -50.88
N LEU A 960 4.64 14.47 -50.54
CA LEU A 960 4.66 15.78 -49.91
C LEU A 960 4.41 16.94 -50.90
N LEU A 961 4.95 16.88 -52.13
CA LEU A 961 4.89 17.99 -53.09
C LEU A 961 3.46 18.49 -53.42
N PRO A 962 2.45 17.62 -53.71
CA PRO A 962 1.09 18.08 -53.94
C PRO A 962 0.48 18.77 -52.72
N GLN A 963 0.79 18.28 -51.51
CA GLN A 963 0.30 18.87 -50.26
C GLN A 963 0.94 20.24 -50.00
N ILE A 964 2.23 20.42 -50.31
CA ILE A 964 2.90 21.72 -50.25
C ILE A 964 2.20 22.72 -51.17
N HIS A 965 1.90 22.34 -52.41
CA HIS A 965 1.17 23.22 -53.32
C HIS A 965 -0.20 23.61 -52.74
N ARG A 966 -0.95 22.63 -52.20
CA ARG A 966 -2.27 22.88 -51.61
C ARG A 966 -2.21 23.78 -50.37
N CYS A 967 -1.20 23.64 -49.52
CA CYS A 967 -1.09 24.42 -48.29
C CYS A 967 -0.46 25.81 -48.48
N TRP A 968 0.26 26.05 -49.59
CA TRP A 968 1.06 27.26 -49.82
C TRP A 968 0.31 28.59 -49.58
N PRO A 969 -0.92 28.80 -50.13
CA PRO A 969 -1.64 30.06 -49.91
C PRO A 969 -2.00 30.29 -48.43
N PHE A 970 -2.34 29.22 -47.72
CA PHE A 970 -2.70 29.28 -46.31
C PHE A 970 -1.48 29.63 -45.44
N VAL A 971 -0.32 29.04 -45.75
CA VAL A 971 0.95 29.36 -45.06
C VAL A 971 1.34 30.82 -45.26
N LEU A 972 1.23 31.35 -46.49
CA LEU A 972 1.50 32.76 -46.77
C LEU A 972 0.57 33.70 -45.97
N ASN A 973 -0.71 33.32 -45.80
CA ASN A 973 -1.65 34.06 -44.97
C ASN A 973 -1.33 34.00 -43.46
N ARG A 974 -0.58 33.00 -42.99
CA ARG A 974 -0.10 32.92 -41.60
C ARG A 974 1.18 33.70 -41.35
N LEU A 975 1.95 34.02 -42.38
CA LEU A 975 3.08 34.96 -42.27
C LEU A 975 2.62 36.41 -42.01
N GLY A 976 1.34 36.71 -42.21
CA GLY A 976 0.71 38.00 -41.89
C GLY A 976 -0.34 37.92 -40.78
N ASP A 977 -0.20 36.97 -39.84
CA ASP A 977 -1.13 36.82 -38.71
C ASP A 977 -1.04 37.99 -37.71
N SER A 978 -2.08 38.17 -36.89
CA SER A 978 -2.06 39.17 -35.80
C SER A 978 -1.12 38.77 -34.67
N GLU A 979 -0.96 37.47 -34.44
CA GLU A 979 -0.19 36.90 -33.34
C GLU A 979 1.25 36.51 -33.76
N PRO A 980 2.29 37.05 -33.12
CA PRO A 980 3.68 36.87 -33.56
C PRO A 980 4.19 35.43 -33.44
N PHE A 981 3.67 34.64 -32.50
CA PHE A 981 4.07 33.24 -32.34
C PHE A 981 3.56 32.34 -33.48
N VAL A 982 2.43 32.70 -34.12
CA VAL A 982 1.91 32.00 -35.31
C VAL A 982 2.80 32.28 -36.51
N VAL A 983 3.23 33.54 -36.66
CA VAL A 983 4.16 33.97 -37.71
C VAL A 983 5.51 33.25 -37.58
N ALA A 984 6.03 33.14 -36.36
CA ALA A 984 7.25 32.38 -36.09
C ALA A 984 7.11 30.88 -36.40
N ALA A 985 5.95 30.27 -36.09
CA ALA A 985 5.66 28.89 -36.45
C ALA A 985 5.57 28.70 -37.98
N ALA A 986 4.93 29.63 -38.69
CA ALA A 986 4.83 29.62 -40.15
C ALA A 986 6.21 29.77 -40.82
N ALA A 987 7.04 30.69 -40.33
CA ALA A 987 8.43 30.80 -40.76
C ALA A 987 9.20 29.49 -40.48
N THR A 988 9.05 28.89 -39.30
CA THR A 988 9.71 27.62 -38.98
C THR A 988 9.28 26.47 -39.90
N PHE A 989 8.01 26.43 -40.31
CA PHE A 989 7.51 25.49 -41.32
C PHE A 989 8.14 25.74 -42.69
N VAL A 990 8.22 26.99 -43.13
CA VAL A 990 8.89 27.38 -44.39
C VAL A 990 10.38 27.01 -44.36
N ALA A 991 11.05 27.17 -43.22
CA ALA A 991 12.43 26.72 -43.04
C ALA A 991 12.54 25.21 -43.21
N ALA A 992 11.63 24.44 -42.60
CA ALA A 992 11.60 22.98 -42.74
C ALA A 992 11.42 22.54 -44.20
N LEU A 993 10.57 23.24 -44.96
CA LEU A 993 10.39 22.99 -46.40
C LEU A 993 11.66 23.27 -47.20
N ALA A 994 12.39 24.35 -46.86
CA ALA A 994 13.64 24.72 -47.49
C ALA A 994 14.81 23.78 -47.13
N GLU A 995 14.83 23.26 -45.90
CA GLU A 995 15.84 22.31 -45.41
C GLU A 995 15.67 20.91 -46.03
N GLY A 996 14.43 20.46 -46.28
CA GLY A 996 14.13 19.12 -46.78
C GLY A 996 14.78 18.80 -48.13
N ARG A 997 15.37 17.60 -48.25
CA ARG A 997 15.98 17.14 -49.52
C ARG A 997 14.87 16.97 -50.58
N GLY A 998 14.99 17.65 -51.71
CA GLY A 998 14.01 17.62 -52.82
C GLY A 998 12.84 18.59 -52.69
N SER A 999 12.32 18.88 -51.48
CA SER A 999 11.30 19.92 -51.30
C SER A 999 11.86 21.34 -51.43
N GLY A 1000 13.12 21.55 -51.04
CA GLY A 1000 13.77 22.86 -51.13
C GLY A 1000 13.81 23.39 -52.57
N ASP A 1001 14.13 22.55 -53.54
CA ASP A 1001 14.23 22.94 -54.95
C ASP A 1001 12.88 23.37 -55.52
N PHE A 1002 11.81 22.69 -55.13
CA PHE A 1002 10.43 23.02 -55.54
C PHE A 1002 9.96 24.37 -54.99
N VAL A 1003 10.33 24.71 -53.76
CA VAL A 1003 9.84 25.92 -53.08
C VAL A 1003 10.78 27.12 -53.29
N LYS A 1004 12.04 26.90 -53.70
CA LYS A 1004 13.10 27.93 -53.84
C LYS A 1004 12.64 29.22 -54.51
N GLN A 1005 12.03 29.13 -55.70
CA GLN A 1005 11.54 30.32 -56.42
C GLN A 1005 10.43 31.03 -55.63
N ARG A 1006 9.49 30.27 -55.07
CA ARG A 1006 8.38 30.81 -54.26
C ARG A 1006 8.87 31.47 -52.96
N LEU A 1007 10.01 31.06 -52.41
CA LEU A 1007 10.60 31.70 -51.22
C LEU A 1007 11.06 33.13 -51.52
N TRP A 1008 11.69 33.34 -52.68
CA TRP A 1008 12.15 34.67 -53.09
C TRP A 1008 10.98 35.54 -53.57
N ASP A 1009 10.03 34.96 -54.32
CA ASP A 1009 8.90 35.71 -54.88
C ASP A 1009 7.84 36.06 -53.82
N ASP A 1010 7.46 35.11 -52.94
CA ASP A 1010 6.32 35.29 -52.02
C ASP A 1010 6.72 35.58 -50.56
N VAL A 1011 7.83 35.00 -50.06
CA VAL A 1011 8.19 35.04 -48.63
C VAL A 1011 9.11 36.21 -48.30
N TRP A 1012 10.16 36.43 -49.10
CA TRP A 1012 11.13 37.51 -48.87
C TRP A 1012 10.48 38.91 -48.77
N PRO A 1013 9.57 39.33 -49.67
CA PRO A 1013 8.93 40.64 -49.58
C PRO A 1013 8.14 40.83 -48.26
N ARG A 1014 7.50 39.76 -47.78
CA ARG A 1014 6.73 39.79 -46.51
C ARG A 1014 7.66 39.92 -45.31
N PHE A 1015 8.78 39.19 -45.31
CA PHE A 1015 9.82 39.32 -44.29
C PHE A 1015 10.45 40.69 -44.26
N LYS A 1016 10.75 41.28 -45.42
CA LYS A 1016 11.27 42.65 -45.50
C LYS A 1016 10.32 43.66 -44.86
N ASN A 1017 9.03 43.60 -45.21
CA ASN A 1017 8.00 44.48 -44.64
C ASN A 1017 7.83 44.29 -43.12
N MET A 1018 7.88 43.04 -42.65
CA MET A 1018 7.78 42.70 -41.22
C MET A 1018 9.01 43.15 -40.43
N LEU A 1019 10.20 42.99 -40.98
CA LEU A 1019 11.43 43.47 -40.36
C LEU A 1019 11.40 45.00 -40.23
N ASP A 1020 10.93 45.70 -41.26
CA ASP A 1020 10.80 47.16 -41.24
C ASP A 1020 9.73 47.65 -40.25
N SER A 1021 8.62 46.92 -40.09
CA SER A 1021 7.58 47.28 -39.12
C SER A 1021 8.04 47.05 -37.67
N LEU A 1022 8.65 45.91 -37.37
CA LEU A 1022 9.23 45.61 -36.06
C LEU A 1022 10.33 46.61 -35.69
N GLN A 1023 11.17 46.97 -36.65
CA GLN A 1023 12.20 48.00 -36.47
C GLN A 1023 11.65 49.39 -36.14
N ARG A 1024 10.45 49.73 -36.61
CA ARG A 1024 9.80 51.02 -36.26
C ARG A 1024 9.25 50.96 -34.84
N VAL A 1025 8.55 49.87 -34.50
CA VAL A 1025 8.00 49.64 -33.15
C VAL A 1025 9.10 49.62 -32.10
N GLU A 1026 10.20 48.89 -32.34
CA GLU A 1026 11.34 48.83 -31.42
C GLU A 1026 11.99 50.20 -31.19
N ARG A 1027 12.10 51.02 -32.25
CA ARG A 1027 12.61 52.40 -32.13
C ARG A 1027 11.68 53.28 -31.30
N ASP A 1028 10.38 53.18 -31.52
CA ASP A 1028 9.38 53.95 -30.77
C ASP A 1028 9.28 53.50 -29.30
N SER A 1029 9.37 52.20 -29.02
CA SER A 1029 9.44 51.64 -27.67
C SER A 1029 10.72 52.02 -26.94
N ALA A 1030 11.88 52.00 -27.61
CA ALA A 1030 13.16 52.46 -27.06
C ALA A 1030 13.18 53.98 -26.78
N LEU A 1031 12.49 54.77 -27.60
CA LEU A 1031 12.29 56.22 -27.38
C LEU A 1031 11.33 56.49 -26.21
N THR A 1032 10.33 55.64 -26.00
CA THR A 1032 9.38 55.73 -24.88
C THR A 1032 10.04 55.32 -23.55
N GLN A 1033 10.89 54.29 -23.56
CA GLN A 1033 11.75 53.91 -22.42
C GLN A 1033 12.74 55.02 -22.01
N ARG A 1034 13.19 55.85 -22.97
CA ARG A 1034 14.04 57.01 -22.66
C ARG A 1034 13.29 58.21 -22.06
N ARG A 1035 11.97 58.31 -22.27
CA ARG A 1035 11.14 59.43 -21.77
C ARG A 1035 10.49 59.16 -20.41
N ALA A 1036 10.19 57.90 -20.09
CA ALA A 1036 9.67 57.51 -18.78
C ALA A 1036 10.73 56.68 -18.04
N GLY A 1037 11.45 57.30 -17.11
CA GLY A 1037 12.46 56.65 -16.26
C GLY A 1037 11.87 55.71 -15.20
N VAL A 1038 10.95 54.82 -15.58
CA VAL A 1038 10.26 53.85 -14.71
C VAL A 1038 10.66 52.44 -15.14
N GLY A 1039 10.95 51.58 -14.16
CA GLY A 1039 11.45 50.21 -14.35
C GLY A 1039 10.58 49.33 -15.26
N LEU A 1040 11.22 48.33 -15.86
CA LEU A 1040 10.68 47.37 -16.83
C LEU A 1040 9.33 46.80 -16.37
N THR A 1041 8.25 47.14 -17.07
CA THR A 1041 6.98 46.42 -16.93
C THR A 1041 7.13 45.03 -17.56
N MET A 1042 6.49 44.03 -16.94
CA MET A 1042 6.50 42.62 -17.39
C MET A 1042 6.07 42.50 -18.87
N ASP A 1043 5.15 43.34 -19.31
CA ASP A 1043 4.64 43.37 -20.70
C ASP A 1043 5.70 43.79 -21.72
N SER A 1044 6.59 44.73 -21.36
CA SER A 1044 7.67 45.17 -22.27
C SER A 1044 8.66 44.02 -22.51
N MET A 1045 9.01 43.27 -21.47
CA MET A 1045 9.92 42.11 -21.57
C MET A 1045 9.33 40.98 -22.43
N ALA A 1046 8.02 40.74 -22.34
CA ALA A 1046 7.31 39.76 -23.16
C ALA A 1046 7.29 40.14 -24.66
N ILE A 1047 7.15 41.43 -24.98
CA ILE A 1047 7.18 41.93 -26.37
C ILE A 1047 8.58 41.76 -26.97
N TYR A 1048 9.65 42.07 -26.23
CA TYR A 1048 11.03 41.82 -26.69
C TYR A 1048 11.30 40.32 -26.91
N ALA A 1049 10.86 39.45 -26.00
CA ALA A 1049 11.06 38.00 -26.11
C ALA A 1049 10.28 37.35 -27.27
N THR A 1050 9.13 37.91 -27.66
CA THR A 1050 8.39 37.44 -28.84
C THR A 1050 9.02 37.93 -30.14
N SER A 1051 9.54 39.16 -30.17
CA SER A 1051 10.30 39.72 -31.30
C SER A 1051 11.58 38.92 -31.60
N THR A 1052 12.36 38.54 -30.58
CA THR A 1052 13.61 37.77 -30.78
C THR A 1052 13.36 36.39 -31.38
N LYS A 1053 12.32 35.66 -30.94
CA LYS A 1053 11.93 34.36 -31.52
C LYS A 1053 11.57 34.48 -32.99
N LEU A 1054 10.85 35.53 -33.36
CA LEU A 1054 10.47 35.81 -34.73
C LEU A 1054 11.70 36.15 -35.59
N HIS A 1055 12.62 36.99 -35.09
CA HIS A 1055 13.90 37.26 -35.76
C HIS A 1055 14.72 35.98 -36.02
N ILE A 1056 14.81 35.09 -35.02
CA ILE A 1056 15.49 33.80 -35.17
C ILE A 1056 14.82 32.95 -36.24
N ALA A 1057 13.49 32.89 -36.27
CA ALA A 1057 12.75 32.13 -37.27
C ALA A 1057 13.02 32.67 -38.70
N MET A 1058 13.00 34.00 -38.89
CA MET A 1058 13.33 34.63 -40.17
C MET A 1058 14.78 34.36 -40.61
N LEU A 1059 15.74 34.50 -39.69
CA LEU A 1059 17.16 34.23 -39.95
C LEU A 1059 17.39 32.77 -40.35
N ARG A 1060 16.74 31.82 -39.67
CA ARG A 1060 16.81 30.40 -40.00
C ARG A 1060 16.19 30.08 -41.35
N THR A 1061 15.02 30.64 -41.66
CA THR A 1061 14.39 30.46 -42.97
C THR A 1061 15.30 30.91 -44.09
N LEU A 1062 15.87 32.12 -44.00
CA LEU A 1062 16.73 32.67 -45.05
C LEU A 1062 18.07 31.91 -45.13
N ALA A 1063 18.61 31.46 -44.00
CA ALA A 1063 19.80 30.63 -44.01
C ALA A 1063 19.55 29.30 -44.74
N ALA A 1064 18.38 28.68 -44.52
CA ALA A 1064 17.97 27.48 -45.22
C ALA A 1064 17.72 27.73 -46.72
N THR A 1065 17.09 28.85 -47.10
CA THR A 1065 16.83 29.16 -48.51
C THR A 1065 18.12 29.39 -49.30
N VAL A 1066 19.08 30.11 -48.70
CA VAL A 1066 20.40 30.41 -49.26
C VAL A 1066 21.25 29.14 -49.40
N ARG A 1067 21.07 28.13 -48.54
CA ARG A 1067 21.80 26.87 -48.65
C ARG A 1067 21.46 26.05 -49.91
N ILE A 1068 20.31 26.28 -50.55
CA ILE A 1068 19.82 25.46 -51.67
C ILE A 1068 20.67 25.65 -52.93
N LYS A 1069 21.47 24.64 -53.28
CA LYS A 1069 22.49 24.67 -54.36
C LYS A 1069 21.99 24.38 -55.79
N SER A 1070 20.70 24.06 -55.99
CA SER A 1070 20.15 23.75 -57.32
C SER A 1070 20.18 24.93 -58.30
N LEU A 1071 20.06 24.63 -59.60
CA LEU A 1071 20.16 25.58 -60.73
C LEU A 1071 19.45 26.91 -60.46
N GLY A 1072 20.19 28.02 -60.60
CA GLY A 1072 19.73 29.38 -60.28
C GLY A 1072 20.12 29.78 -58.86
N GLY A 1073 21.28 30.42 -58.69
CA GLY A 1073 21.72 30.96 -57.39
C GLY A 1073 20.73 31.96 -56.80
N THR A 1074 20.94 32.39 -55.55
CA THR A 1074 20.15 33.50 -55.01
C THR A 1074 20.36 34.73 -55.89
N PRO A 1075 19.30 35.46 -56.23
CA PRO A 1075 19.47 36.65 -57.04
C PRO A 1075 20.25 37.72 -56.25
N ASP A 1076 21.27 38.32 -56.89
CA ASP A 1076 22.29 39.15 -56.22
C ASP A 1076 21.70 40.36 -55.49
N LYS A 1077 20.59 40.92 -55.99
CA LYS A 1077 19.93 42.09 -55.39
C LYS A 1077 19.29 41.73 -54.06
N GLU A 1078 18.65 40.58 -53.99
CA GLU A 1078 17.95 40.07 -52.82
C GLU A 1078 18.97 39.62 -51.77
N ALA A 1079 20.08 38.99 -52.18
CA ALA A 1079 21.18 38.66 -51.29
C ALA A 1079 21.78 39.91 -50.61
N TRP A 1080 21.96 40.99 -51.38
CA TRP A 1080 22.40 42.29 -50.86
C TRP A 1080 21.40 42.90 -49.88
N ASP A 1081 20.11 42.91 -50.22
CA ASP A 1081 19.05 43.45 -49.37
C ASP A 1081 18.91 42.66 -48.06
N VAL A 1082 19.03 41.32 -48.10
CA VAL A 1082 19.04 40.45 -46.91
C VAL A 1082 20.24 40.78 -46.03
N ALA A 1083 21.45 40.83 -46.59
CA ALA A 1083 22.66 41.14 -45.85
C ALA A 1083 22.57 42.51 -45.15
N HIS A 1084 22.03 43.52 -45.84
CA HIS A 1084 21.86 44.84 -45.26
C HIS A 1084 20.75 44.89 -44.18
N GLY A 1085 19.63 44.18 -44.40
CA GLY A 1085 18.49 44.15 -43.47
C GLY A 1085 18.83 43.51 -42.11
N PHE A 1086 19.61 42.42 -42.11
CA PHE A 1086 19.95 41.66 -40.91
C PHE A 1086 21.29 42.03 -40.26
N LEU A 1087 22.04 42.97 -40.85
CA LEU A 1087 23.36 43.42 -40.35
C LEU A 1087 23.34 43.83 -38.86
N ARG A 1088 22.25 44.44 -38.38
CA ARG A 1088 22.10 44.87 -36.98
C ARG A 1088 22.22 43.73 -35.97
N PHE A 1089 21.82 42.51 -36.36
CA PHE A 1089 21.79 41.35 -35.48
C PHE A 1089 23.16 40.72 -35.24
N LEU A 1090 24.20 41.24 -35.91
CA LEU A 1090 25.60 40.89 -35.64
C LEU A 1090 26.23 41.74 -34.53
N ASP A 1091 25.54 42.76 -34.01
CA ASP A 1091 26.02 43.63 -32.92
C ASP A 1091 26.19 42.84 -31.62
N ALA A 1092 27.34 42.99 -30.94
CA ALA A 1092 27.71 42.30 -29.72
C ALA A 1092 26.69 42.48 -28.56
N ARG A 1093 25.84 43.49 -28.65
CA ARG A 1093 24.80 43.84 -27.66
C ARG A 1093 23.50 43.04 -27.79
N GLU A 1094 23.31 42.33 -28.91
CA GLU A 1094 22.13 41.50 -29.17
C GLU A 1094 22.19 40.14 -28.43
N GLU A 1095 21.06 39.44 -28.35
CA GLU A 1095 21.01 38.11 -27.74
C GLU A 1095 21.89 37.09 -28.49
N ALA A 1096 22.68 36.30 -27.76
CA ALA A 1096 23.64 35.35 -28.35
C ALA A 1096 23.01 34.33 -29.33
N THR A 1097 21.75 33.95 -29.10
CA THR A 1097 21.01 33.03 -29.98
C THR A 1097 20.66 33.64 -31.34
N VAL A 1098 20.32 34.94 -31.35
CA VAL A 1098 20.04 35.73 -32.55
C VAL A 1098 21.33 35.98 -33.32
N GLN A 1099 22.41 36.34 -32.64
CA GLN A 1099 23.74 36.51 -33.23
C GLN A 1099 24.23 35.23 -33.91
N ALA A 1100 24.08 34.07 -33.26
CA ALA A 1100 24.47 32.79 -33.84
C ALA A 1100 23.66 32.45 -35.09
N ALA A 1101 22.34 32.72 -35.08
CA ALA A 1101 21.49 32.53 -36.26
C ALA A 1101 21.87 33.49 -37.40
N ALA A 1102 22.19 34.75 -37.08
CA ALA A 1102 22.67 35.74 -38.04
C ALA A 1102 24.02 35.31 -38.64
N CYS A 1103 25.00 34.91 -37.82
CA CYS A 1103 26.29 34.42 -38.31
C CYS A 1103 26.12 33.25 -39.29
N ARG A 1104 25.23 32.29 -39.00
CA ARG A 1104 24.94 31.18 -39.93
C ARG A 1104 24.41 31.67 -41.27
N LEU A 1105 23.49 32.64 -41.28
CA LEU A 1105 22.98 33.24 -42.51
C LEU A 1105 24.10 33.91 -43.31
N PHE A 1106 24.93 34.73 -42.67
CA PHE A 1106 26.03 35.43 -43.35
C PHE A 1106 27.13 34.49 -43.86
N VAL A 1107 27.42 33.39 -43.16
CA VAL A 1107 28.32 32.33 -43.65
C VAL A 1107 27.75 31.67 -44.91
N HIS A 1108 26.45 31.35 -44.93
CA HIS A 1108 25.81 30.77 -46.12
C HIS A 1108 25.75 31.76 -47.29
N LEU A 1109 25.45 33.02 -47.04
CA LEU A 1109 25.49 34.06 -48.08
C LEU A 1109 26.92 34.21 -48.62
N LYS A 1110 27.96 34.08 -47.77
CA LYS A 1110 29.37 34.23 -48.19
C LYS A 1110 29.80 33.12 -49.13
N GLN A 1111 29.30 31.91 -48.89
CA GLN A 1111 29.52 30.77 -49.79
C GLN A 1111 28.95 31.01 -51.19
N GLN A 1112 27.97 31.90 -51.34
CA GLN A 1112 27.40 32.27 -52.65
C GLN A 1112 28.07 33.49 -53.27
N ASN A 1113 28.30 34.56 -52.50
CA ASN A 1113 28.93 35.78 -52.98
C ASN A 1113 29.81 36.39 -51.88
N SER A 1114 31.10 36.04 -51.89
CA SER A 1114 32.09 36.49 -50.90
C SER A 1114 32.31 38.00 -50.92
N ASP A 1115 32.33 38.58 -52.12
CA ASP A 1115 32.74 39.96 -52.33
C ASP A 1115 31.67 40.94 -51.86
N ALA A 1116 30.40 40.64 -52.14
CA ALA A 1116 29.26 41.43 -51.67
C ALA A 1116 29.20 41.51 -50.14
N ILE A 1117 29.47 40.40 -49.44
CA ILE A 1117 29.40 40.35 -47.97
C ILE A 1117 30.62 40.97 -47.33
N TRP A 1118 31.81 40.76 -47.91
CA TRP A 1118 33.00 41.47 -47.49
C TRP A 1118 32.78 42.99 -47.55
N LEU A 1119 32.15 43.49 -48.62
CA LEU A 1119 31.76 44.90 -48.73
C LEU A 1119 30.75 45.34 -47.65
N VAL A 1120 29.70 44.56 -47.39
CA VAL A 1120 28.70 44.89 -46.36
C VAL A 1120 29.33 44.93 -44.96
N LEU A 1121 30.11 43.91 -44.58
CA LEU A 1121 30.76 43.84 -43.27
C LEU A 1121 31.83 44.93 -43.09
N SER A 1122 32.68 45.15 -44.10
CA SER A 1122 33.72 46.19 -44.05
C SER A 1122 33.15 47.60 -43.99
N SER A 1123 32.02 47.85 -44.67
CA SER A 1123 31.31 49.13 -44.61
C SER A 1123 30.75 49.45 -43.22
N ALA A 1124 30.41 48.41 -42.45
CA ALA A 1124 29.81 48.54 -41.12
C ALA A 1124 30.84 48.71 -40.00
N VAL A 1125 32.00 48.03 -40.09
CA VAL A 1125 33.12 48.16 -39.12
C VAL A 1125 33.88 49.49 -39.31
N GLY A 1126 33.85 50.09 -40.50
CA GLY A 1126 34.44 51.40 -40.80
C GLY A 1126 35.97 51.44 -40.89
N HIS A 1127 36.67 50.41 -40.41
CA HIS A 1127 38.11 50.18 -40.55
C HIS A 1127 38.37 48.78 -41.10
N GLY A 1128 39.43 48.60 -41.89
CA GLY A 1128 39.72 47.34 -42.58
C GLY A 1128 39.71 46.11 -41.66
N ILE A 1129 38.78 45.19 -41.92
CA ILE A 1129 38.66 43.93 -41.17
C ILE A 1129 39.85 43.05 -41.56
N GLY A 1130 40.72 42.75 -40.59
CA GLY A 1130 41.93 41.97 -40.82
C GLY A 1130 43.13 42.81 -41.25
N GLY A 1131 43.78 43.49 -40.30
CA GLY A 1131 45.18 43.92 -40.34
C GLY A 1131 45.64 44.90 -41.45
N SER A 1132 44.82 45.19 -42.46
CA SER A 1132 45.16 46.17 -43.49
C SER A 1132 44.53 47.51 -43.13
N HIS A 1133 45.35 48.39 -42.55
CA HIS A 1133 45.04 49.80 -42.36
C HIS A 1133 44.82 50.47 -43.72
N ARG A 1134 43.59 50.48 -44.22
CA ARG A 1134 43.11 51.51 -45.13
C ARG A 1134 41.78 52.06 -44.61
N PRO A 1135 41.69 53.37 -44.30
CA PRO A 1135 40.44 53.97 -43.87
C PRO A 1135 39.43 53.92 -45.01
N ALA A 1136 38.18 53.58 -44.68
CA ALA A 1136 37.05 53.46 -45.62
C ALA A 1136 36.71 54.75 -46.40
N GLU A 1137 37.41 55.86 -46.15
CA GLU A 1137 37.25 57.13 -46.86
C GLU A 1137 37.65 57.08 -48.35
N GLN A 1138 38.51 56.16 -48.76
CA GLN A 1138 38.95 56.05 -50.17
C GLN A 1138 37.99 55.29 -51.09
N LEU A 1139 36.99 54.59 -50.55
CA LEU A 1139 36.06 53.76 -51.33
C LEU A 1139 34.74 54.46 -51.71
N GLY A 1140 34.56 55.74 -51.34
CA GLY A 1140 33.36 56.51 -51.72
C GLY A 1140 32.03 55.91 -51.23
N LEU A 1141 32.07 55.04 -50.22
CA LEU A 1141 30.89 54.38 -49.69
C LEU A 1141 30.06 55.38 -48.89
N SER A 1142 28.76 55.45 -49.19
CA SER A 1142 27.86 56.48 -48.68
C SER A 1142 27.79 56.49 -47.15
N SER A 1143 27.68 57.68 -46.56
CA SER A 1143 27.51 57.89 -45.11
C SER A 1143 26.25 57.24 -44.52
N ALA A 1144 25.36 56.69 -45.36
CA ALA A 1144 24.16 55.97 -44.96
C ALA A 1144 24.44 54.58 -44.36
N LEU A 1145 25.62 54.00 -44.65
CA LEU A 1145 26.03 52.67 -44.19
C LEU A 1145 26.77 52.69 -42.83
N ARG A 1146 27.23 53.86 -42.37
CA ARG A 1146 27.91 54.01 -41.07
C ARG A 1146 26.88 53.95 -39.93
N ARG A 1147 26.60 52.75 -39.41
CA ARG A 1147 25.81 52.55 -38.19
C ARG A 1147 26.73 52.10 -37.03
N PRO A 1148 26.49 52.54 -35.78
CA PRO A 1148 27.38 52.27 -34.65
C PRO A 1148 27.11 50.89 -34.03
N PHE A 1149 27.42 49.81 -34.75
CA PHE A 1149 27.29 48.43 -34.25
C PHE A 1149 28.67 47.84 -33.93
N ASP A 1150 28.79 47.12 -32.82
CA ASP A 1150 30.02 46.43 -32.40
C ASP A 1150 30.03 45.00 -32.97
N ILE A 1151 30.43 44.86 -34.24
CA ILE A 1151 30.33 43.59 -34.99
C ILE A 1151 31.69 42.93 -35.28
N GLU A 1152 32.80 43.47 -34.78
CA GLU A 1152 34.16 43.12 -35.22
C GLU A 1152 34.47 41.63 -35.07
N GLN A 1153 34.16 41.06 -33.91
CA GLN A 1153 34.42 39.64 -33.62
C GLN A 1153 33.60 38.71 -34.54
N ASN A 1154 32.31 39.02 -34.72
CA ASN A 1154 31.41 38.24 -35.57
C ASN A 1154 31.78 38.35 -37.05
N ALA A 1155 32.18 39.54 -37.51
CA ALA A 1155 32.63 39.77 -38.87
C ALA A 1155 33.93 39.01 -39.19
N VAL A 1156 34.90 38.96 -38.25
CA VAL A 1156 36.10 38.13 -38.38
C VAL A 1156 35.73 36.65 -38.48
N PHE A 1157 34.84 36.16 -37.61
CA PHE A 1157 34.37 34.77 -37.63
C PHE A 1157 33.71 34.39 -38.97
N ILE A 1158 32.84 35.24 -39.52
CA ILE A 1158 32.17 34.99 -40.80
C ILE A 1158 33.18 34.99 -41.95
N LEU A 1159 34.16 35.90 -41.95
CA LEU A 1159 35.18 35.96 -42.99
C LEU A 1159 36.24 34.85 -42.88
N SER A 1160 36.43 34.25 -41.70
CA SER A 1160 37.31 33.09 -41.52
C SER A 1160 36.63 31.74 -41.78
N SER A 1161 35.32 31.65 -41.55
CA SER A 1161 34.50 30.43 -41.78
C SER A 1161 34.15 30.26 -43.26
#